data_AF-A0A1G5XCI1-F1
#
_entry.id   AF-A0A1G5XCI1-F1
#
_cell.length_a   1.000
_cell.length_b   1.000
_cell.length_c   1.000
_cell.angle_alpha   90.00
_cell.angle_beta   90.00
_cell.angle_gamma   90.00
#
_symmetry.space_group_name_H-M   'P 1'
#
loop_
_entity.id
_entity.type
_entity.pdbx_description
1 polymer ?
#
loop_
_entity_poly.entity_id
_entity_poly.type
_entity_poly.pdbx_seq_one_letter_code
_entity_poly.pdbx_strand_id
1 'polypeptide(L)'
;MTSANLSFSDKVKNQKKYVTGTLWTSLVTFPFVFAYFVLGVIMMISRSINYYRLYNQTDAVLAMEKCRAVSRIMGLDSITFMLVMLIGVVFAFQGFSYLFSQSRIDFYLSQPTTRVQRIKKTYVSAFLTYLTMFGISELIALIIAACMGAINEQVLVSALVEFVRNIVLYFAVYNVTVVAIMLCGTYVSAILVTGLFAFASIVIAAELDFFKSLFYATYSYSSRMNVYLSPVFDRFSSLFAFNSRFGGLSSDKMIENMSILQARILSNLRFEIDTLLVAVIAFILVLLISSKRKAEMAGKSIAFRPFRWFVKVTICVIVGLGAAYLVYIMYENVWNKKLCMLMCFIMILGTILAGCIFEVIIDTNIRRFFKGIPQTIMAIAIVLLIFVIFRGDLLGYDSYIPNPEKVESCAILDYYGEFNVWSNEDNDFVESEVNHMYITNVNDFIQIAKLGMDNSREAARNGEDHNSYADGYDVTILYRMKSGRNIYRSIVIPFDVDPELMDKVLASDEYLKGRFDVFFDDELRASDEFNSKNRIVRYNTINETLISTELSYEELSDALREDILNGFSYSYMRDHRPIGCIEYSNDGLYYVDANIPVYENYEKTIALMKKYGIYSGSELDISKIKSIEITNYYPGYDMSVTDYNEVPSDLDSVSVIYTDPEQIKEICETAYFNDFLNYWSDHSKLCGQYSIVVTREGEIPNSDYGSYGQYMYFDYGIVPEFVVKDTNN
;
A
#
# COMPACT_ATOMS: atom_id res chain seq x y z
N MET A 1 -58.18 -11.13 -22.94
CA MET A 1 -58.42 -12.58 -22.79
C MET A 1 -57.65 -13.06 -21.57
N THR A 2 -58.32 -13.68 -20.60
CA THR A 2 -57.73 -14.26 -19.39
C THR A 2 -56.87 -15.49 -19.77
N SER A 3 -55.73 -15.68 -19.08
CA SER A 3 -54.68 -16.66 -19.44
C SER A 3 -55.11 -18.14 -19.44
N ALA A 4 -56.32 -18.43 -18.96
CA ALA A 4 -56.87 -19.78 -18.87
C ALA A 4 -57.15 -20.43 -20.24
N ASN A 5 -57.45 -19.64 -21.28
CA ASN A 5 -57.94 -20.16 -22.57
C ASN A 5 -56.89 -20.20 -23.71
N LEU A 6 -55.60 -20.01 -23.41
CA LEU A 6 -54.54 -20.10 -24.42
C LEU A 6 -54.16 -21.57 -24.69
N SER A 7 -54.07 -21.96 -25.97
CA SER A 7 -53.56 -23.28 -26.36
C SER A 7 -52.12 -23.48 -25.88
N PHE A 8 -51.67 -24.72 -25.68
CA PHE A 8 -50.29 -25.00 -25.25
C PHE A 8 -49.26 -24.39 -26.21
N SER A 9 -49.53 -24.41 -27.52
CA SER A 9 -48.68 -23.77 -28.55
C SER A 9 -48.61 -22.25 -28.38
N ASP A 10 -49.73 -21.61 -28.06
CA ASP A 10 -49.78 -20.15 -27.82
C ASP A 10 -49.16 -19.77 -26.47
N LYS A 11 -49.28 -20.63 -25.44
CA LYS A 11 -48.57 -20.49 -24.17
C LYS A 11 -47.07 -20.59 -24.41
N VAL A 12 -46.58 -21.59 -25.14
CA VAL A 12 -45.15 -21.75 -25.48
C VAL A 12 -44.66 -20.61 -26.38
N LYS A 13 -45.43 -20.16 -27.38
CA LYS A 13 -45.07 -18.98 -28.19
C LYS A 13 -45.02 -17.71 -27.35
N ASN A 14 -45.99 -17.47 -26.47
CA ASN A 14 -45.99 -16.31 -25.59
C ASN A 14 -44.88 -16.39 -24.54
N GLN A 15 -44.58 -17.57 -24.01
CA GLN A 15 -43.48 -17.80 -23.08
C GLN A 15 -42.14 -17.64 -23.78
N LYS A 16 -41.97 -18.15 -25.01
CA LYS A 16 -40.79 -17.93 -25.85
C LYS A 16 -40.61 -16.46 -26.16
N LYS A 17 -41.69 -15.73 -26.52
CA LYS A 17 -41.67 -14.28 -26.78
C LYS A 17 -41.42 -13.46 -25.51
N TYR A 18 -41.89 -13.92 -24.35
CA TYR A 18 -41.61 -13.34 -23.04
C TYR A 18 -40.15 -13.59 -22.60
N VAL A 19 -39.62 -14.79 -22.84
CA VAL A 19 -38.24 -15.15 -22.53
C VAL A 19 -37.27 -14.41 -23.46
N THR A 20 -37.51 -14.39 -24.77
CA THR A 20 -36.67 -13.66 -25.73
C THR A 20 -36.82 -12.14 -25.65
N GLY A 21 -37.98 -11.63 -25.22
CA GLY A 21 -38.23 -10.19 -25.06
C GLY A 21 -37.84 -9.61 -23.70
N THR A 22 -37.79 -10.42 -22.64
CA THR A 22 -37.67 -9.93 -21.25
C THR A 22 -36.63 -10.65 -20.39
N LEU A 23 -36.19 -11.88 -20.72
CA LEU A 23 -35.24 -12.70 -19.94
C LEU A 23 -33.95 -13.06 -20.72
N TRP A 24 -33.70 -12.41 -21.85
CA TRP A 24 -32.56 -12.75 -22.71
C TRP A 24 -31.21 -12.51 -22.02
N THR A 25 -31.08 -11.47 -21.20
CA THR A 25 -29.84 -11.20 -20.43
C THR A 25 -29.57 -12.29 -19.41
N SER A 26 -30.58 -12.88 -18.77
CA SER A 26 -30.42 -14.00 -17.85
C SER A 26 -30.00 -15.27 -18.57
N LEU A 27 -30.48 -15.46 -19.81
CA LEU A 27 -30.02 -16.56 -20.66
C LEU A 27 -28.55 -16.41 -21.10
N VAL A 28 -28.05 -15.18 -21.20
CA VAL A 28 -26.64 -14.90 -21.53
C VAL A 28 -25.77 -14.94 -20.29
N THR A 29 -26.18 -14.30 -19.19
CA THR A 29 -25.39 -14.19 -17.95
C THR A 29 -25.30 -15.51 -17.19
N PHE A 30 -26.34 -16.34 -17.21
CA PHE A 30 -26.33 -17.62 -16.49
C PHE A 30 -25.20 -18.56 -16.95
N PRO A 31 -24.98 -18.81 -18.24
CA PRO A 31 -23.83 -19.58 -18.71
C PRO A 31 -22.48 -19.05 -18.23
N PHE A 32 -22.27 -17.73 -18.18
CA PHE A 32 -21.01 -17.16 -17.70
C PHE A 32 -20.81 -17.35 -16.20
N VAL A 33 -21.86 -17.12 -15.39
CA VAL A 33 -21.81 -17.35 -13.93
C VAL A 33 -21.63 -18.84 -13.63
N PHE A 34 -22.37 -19.68 -14.32
CA PHE A 34 -22.27 -21.13 -14.21
C PHE A 34 -20.88 -21.62 -14.61
N ALA A 35 -20.34 -21.15 -15.73
CA ALA A 35 -18.97 -21.49 -16.16
C ALA A 35 -17.94 -21.02 -15.14
N TYR A 36 -18.04 -19.78 -14.64
CA TYR A 36 -17.11 -19.25 -13.65
C TYR A 36 -17.04 -20.13 -12.40
N PHE A 37 -18.20 -20.45 -11.80
CA PHE A 37 -18.22 -21.25 -10.58
C PHE A 37 -17.91 -22.72 -10.85
N VAL A 38 -18.66 -23.36 -11.75
CA VAL A 38 -18.58 -24.82 -11.94
C VAL A 38 -17.28 -25.21 -12.65
N LEU A 39 -16.97 -24.58 -13.79
CA LEU A 39 -15.73 -24.89 -14.50
C LEU A 39 -14.51 -24.35 -13.75
N GLY A 40 -14.61 -23.17 -13.12
CA GLY A 40 -13.54 -22.61 -12.31
C GLY A 40 -13.12 -23.53 -11.18
N VAL A 41 -14.07 -24.06 -10.40
CA VAL A 41 -13.80 -25.04 -9.33
C VAL A 41 -13.17 -26.32 -9.90
N ILE A 42 -13.74 -26.90 -10.95
CA ILE A 42 -13.20 -28.13 -11.56
C ILE A 42 -11.77 -27.91 -12.06
N MET A 43 -11.52 -26.81 -12.76
CA MET A 43 -10.22 -26.49 -13.34
C MET A 43 -9.18 -26.21 -12.25
N MET A 44 -9.52 -25.44 -11.23
CA MET A 44 -8.60 -25.11 -10.14
C MET A 44 -8.24 -26.32 -9.29
N ILE A 45 -9.22 -27.16 -8.93
CA ILE A 45 -8.95 -28.41 -8.21
C ILE A 45 -8.14 -29.37 -9.08
N SER A 46 -8.47 -29.50 -10.37
CA SER A 46 -7.70 -30.33 -11.32
C SER A 46 -6.26 -29.86 -11.45
N ARG A 47 -6.03 -28.55 -11.47
CA ARG A 47 -4.68 -27.95 -11.44
C ARG A 47 -3.92 -28.36 -10.18
N SER A 48 -4.53 -28.28 -9.00
CA SER A 48 -3.92 -28.72 -7.74
C SER A 48 -3.57 -30.22 -7.75
N ILE A 49 -4.44 -31.07 -8.30
CA ILE A 49 -4.17 -32.51 -8.45
C ILE A 49 -3.00 -32.77 -9.41
N ASN A 50 -2.92 -32.05 -10.52
CA ASN A 50 -1.83 -32.21 -11.49
C ASN A 50 -0.50 -31.70 -10.93
N TYR A 51 -0.52 -30.59 -10.18
CA TYR A 51 0.66 -30.04 -9.51
C TYR A 51 1.21 -31.02 -8.48
N TYR A 52 0.35 -31.60 -7.65
CA TYR A 52 0.70 -32.68 -6.72
C TYR A 52 1.41 -33.86 -7.42
N ARG A 53 0.89 -34.29 -8.58
CA ARG A 53 1.48 -35.39 -9.35
C ARG A 53 2.84 -35.04 -9.96
N LEU A 54 3.04 -33.79 -10.36
CA LEU A 54 4.25 -33.34 -11.04
C LEU A 54 5.41 -33.14 -10.05
N TYR A 55 5.11 -32.71 -8.83
CA TYR A 55 6.11 -32.37 -7.79
C TYR A 55 6.18 -33.37 -6.62
N ASN A 56 5.47 -34.51 -6.68
CA ASN A 56 5.44 -35.54 -5.63
C ASN A 56 5.19 -34.98 -4.21
N GLN A 57 4.22 -34.07 -4.09
CA GLN A 57 3.85 -33.45 -2.82
C GLN A 57 3.16 -34.46 -1.87
N THR A 58 3.03 -34.11 -0.59
CA THR A 58 2.33 -34.94 0.39
C THR A 58 0.81 -34.84 0.27
N ASP A 59 0.09 -35.85 0.74
CA ASP A 59 -1.38 -35.87 0.71
C ASP A 59 -2.03 -34.74 1.52
N ALA A 60 -1.35 -34.33 2.59
CA ALA A 60 -1.78 -33.19 3.40
C ALA A 60 -1.74 -31.88 2.60
N VAL A 61 -0.66 -31.66 1.84
CA VAL A 61 -0.52 -30.49 0.96
C VAL A 61 -1.57 -30.52 -0.14
N LEU A 62 -1.85 -31.69 -0.75
CA LEU A 62 -2.90 -31.82 -1.75
C LEU A 62 -4.29 -31.46 -1.19
N ALA A 63 -4.66 -31.99 -0.03
CA ALA A 63 -5.95 -31.70 0.59
C ALA A 63 -6.13 -30.19 0.83
N MET A 64 -5.06 -29.52 1.26
CA MET A 64 -5.06 -28.09 1.47
C MET A 64 -5.15 -27.30 0.17
N GLU A 65 -4.33 -27.63 -0.83
CA GLU A 65 -4.33 -27.00 -2.16
C GLU A 65 -5.70 -27.08 -2.85
N LYS A 66 -6.41 -28.20 -2.65
CA LYS A 66 -7.80 -28.33 -3.10
C LYS A 66 -8.74 -27.35 -2.40
N CYS A 67 -8.63 -27.18 -1.08
CA CYS A 67 -9.43 -26.23 -0.32
C CYS A 67 -9.12 -24.78 -0.73
N ARG A 68 -7.82 -24.44 -0.91
CA ARG A 68 -7.37 -23.14 -1.43
C ARG A 68 -7.95 -22.86 -2.82
N ALA A 69 -7.91 -23.84 -3.72
CA ALA A 69 -8.48 -23.75 -5.06
C ALA A 69 -9.98 -23.36 -5.05
N VAL A 70 -10.76 -23.93 -4.13
CA VAL A 70 -12.19 -23.59 -3.98
C VAL A 70 -12.35 -22.18 -3.40
N SER A 71 -11.59 -21.82 -2.35
CA SER A 71 -11.67 -20.48 -1.75
C SER A 71 -11.27 -19.36 -2.73
N ARG A 72 -10.32 -19.60 -3.65
CA ARG A 72 -9.96 -18.62 -4.69
C ARG A 72 -11.09 -18.34 -5.68
N ILE A 73 -12.00 -19.29 -5.89
CA ILE A 73 -13.15 -19.11 -6.78
C ILE A 73 -14.37 -18.58 -6.04
N MET A 74 -14.62 -19.03 -4.81
CA MET A 74 -15.90 -18.84 -4.12
C MET A 74 -15.78 -18.11 -2.79
N GLY A 75 -14.59 -18.10 -2.19
CA GLY A 75 -14.30 -17.50 -0.88
C GLY A 75 -13.82 -16.05 -0.97
N LEU A 76 -13.30 -15.53 0.13
CA LEU A 76 -12.94 -14.11 0.29
C LEU A 76 -11.87 -13.59 -0.68
N ASP A 77 -11.10 -14.47 -1.32
CA ASP A 77 -10.09 -14.13 -2.35
C ASP A 77 -10.68 -14.08 -3.77
N SER A 78 -11.98 -14.33 -3.89
CA SER A 78 -12.64 -14.40 -5.18
C SER A 78 -12.70 -13.05 -5.88
N ILE A 79 -12.37 -13.05 -7.17
CA ILE A 79 -12.59 -11.92 -8.09
C ILE A 79 -14.04 -11.86 -8.63
N THR A 80 -14.95 -12.71 -8.12
CA THR A 80 -16.36 -12.77 -8.54
C THR A 80 -17.07 -11.43 -8.44
N PHE A 81 -16.66 -10.57 -7.51
CA PHE A 81 -17.22 -9.24 -7.35
C PHE A 81 -17.23 -8.44 -8.66
N MET A 82 -16.23 -8.59 -9.54
CA MET A 82 -16.21 -7.93 -10.86
C MET A 82 -17.37 -8.38 -11.76
N LEU A 83 -17.64 -9.69 -11.80
CA LEU A 83 -18.77 -10.24 -12.54
C LEU A 83 -20.09 -9.75 -11.96
N VAL A 84 -20.20 -9.70 -10.62
CA VAL A 84 -21.39 -9.22 -9.91
C VAL A 84 -21.68 -7.76 -10.23
N MET A 85 -20.66 -6.89 -10.24
CA MET A 85 -20.82 -5.49 -10.63
C MET A 85 -21.35 -5.36 -12.07
N LEU A 86 -20.76 -6.11 -13.03
CA LEU A 86 -21.20 -6.11 -14.42
C LEU A 86 -22.66 -6.56 -14.56
N ILE A 87 -23.04 -7.65 -13.87
CA ILE A 87 -24.41 -8.17 -13.88
C ILE A 87 -25.38 -7.15 -13.28
N GLY A 88 -25.01 -6.48 -12.19
CA GLY A 88 -25.79 -5.41 -11.58
C GLY A 88 -26.11 -4.29 -12.56
N VAL A 89 -25.10 -3.81 -13.30
CA VAL A 89 -25.27 -2.79 -14.33
C VAL A 89 -26.18 -3.29 -15.47
N VAL A 90 -25.90 -4.47 -16.03
CA VAL A 90 -26.67 -5.05 -17.14
C VAL A 90 -28.14 -5.24 -16.78
N PHE A 91 -28.42 -5.78 -15.59
CA PHE A 91 -29.80 -6.03 -15.14
C PHE A 91 -30.56 -4.73 -14.88
N ALA A 92 -29.88 -3.69 -14.37
CA ALA A 92 -30.48 -2.37 -14.21
C ALA A 92 -30.87 -1.77 -15.57
N PHE A 93 -29.96 -1.79 -16.55
CA PHE A 93 -30.24 -1.29 -17.90
C PHE A 93 -31.35 -2.09 -18.59
N GLN A 94 -31.32 -3.41 -18.50
CA GLN A 94 -32.39 -4.24 -19.04
C GLN A 94 -33.75 -3.88 -18.43
N GLY A 95 -33.84 -3.81 -17.10
CA GLY A 95 -35.09 -3.58 -16.38
C GLY A 95 -35.69 -2.19 -16.61
N PHE A 96 -34.84 -1.17 -16.79
CA PHE A 96 -35.26 0.24 -16.85
C PHE A 96 -34.99 0.94 -18.18
N SER A 97 -34.47 0.23 -19.19
CA SER A 97 -34.21 0.73 -20.55
C SER A 97 -35.38 1.46 -21.21
N TYR A 98 -36.62 1.09 -20.85
CA TYR A 98 -37.82 1.74 -21.39
C TYR A 98 -37.89 3.23 -21.06
N LEU A 99 -37.23 3.69 -19.98
CA LEU A 99 -37.22 5.08 -19.54
C LEU A 99 -36.47 6.03 -20.49
N PHE A 100 -35.74 5.50 -21.47
CA PHE A 100 -35.03 6.29 -22.48
C PHE A 100 -35.87 6.60 -23.73
N SER A 101 -37.06 6.00 -23.87
CA SER A 101 -37.91 6.16 -25.05
C SER A 101 -39.32 6.58 -24.65
N GLN A 102 -39.75 7.75 -25.13
CA GLN A 102 -41.07 8.29 -24.82
C GLN A 102 -42.19 7.34 -25.24
N SER A 103 -42.11 6.76 -26.45
CA SER A 103 -43.12 5.81 -26.94
C SER A 103 -43.25 4.56 -26.08
N ARG A 104 -42.13 4.04 -25.54
CA ARG A 104 -42.16 2.91 -24.59
C ARG A 104 -42.79 3.33 -23.26
N ILE A 105 -42.44 4.50 -22.74
CA ILE A 105 -43.03 5.03 -21.50
C ILE A 105 -44.56 5.18 -21.64
N ASP A 106 -45.04 5.73 -22.76
CA ASP A 106 -46.47 5.92 -23.03
C ASP A 106 -47.19 4.58 -23.13
N PHE A 107 -46.58 3.58 -23.78
CA PHE A 107 -47.08 2.21 -23.78
C PHE A 107 -47.18 1.61 -22.38
N TYR A 108 -46.15 1.80 -21.53
CA TYR A 108 -46.21 1.31 -20.15
C TYR A 108 -47.26 2.07 -19.33
N LEU A 109 -47.37 3.40 -19.48
CA LEU A 109 -48.34 4.22 -18.76
C LEU A 109 -49.80 3.93 -19.13
N SER A 110 -50.07 3.43 -20.34
CA SER A 110 -51.43 3.02 -20.76
C SER A 110 -51.89 1.67 -20.19
N GLN A 111 -50.97 0.86 -19.65
CA GLN A 111 -51.33 -0.39 -18.98
C GLN A 111 -52.00 -0.12 -17.62
N PRO A 112 -52.96 -0.97 -17.17
CA PRO A 112 -53.67 -0.83 -15.90
C PRO A 112 -52.78 -1.24 -14.69
N THR A 113 -51.58 -0.67 -14.60
CA THR A 113 -50.60 -0.91 -13.55
C THR A 113 -50.06 0.42 -13.06
N THR A 114 -49.92 0.58 -11.75
CA THR A 114 -49.31 1.81 -11.21
C THR A 114 -47.81 1.82 -11.45
N ARG A 115 -47.20 3.01 -11.44
CA ARG A 115 -45.74 3.15 -11.56
C ARG A 115 -45.01 2.36 -10.47
N VAL A 116 -45.50 2.42 -9.23
CA VAL A 116 -44.94 1.71 -8.08
C VAL A 116 -45.00 0.20 -8.30
N GLN A 117 -46.14 -0.34 -8.77
CA GLN A 117 -46.27 -1.76 -9.08
C GLN A 117 -45.29 -2.22 -10.16
N ARG A 118 -45.09 -1.41 -11.20
CA ARG A 118 -44.11 -1.73 -12.26
C ARG A 118 -42.69 -1.76 -11.73
N ILE A 119 -42.27 -0.72 -11.02
CA ILE A 119 -40.92 -0.65 -10.43
C ILE A 119 -40.70 -1.83 -9.49
N LYS A 120 -41.65 -2.09 -8.57
CA LYS A 120 -41.58 -3.24 -7.65
C LYS A 120 -41.44 -4.56 -8.40
N LYS A 121 -42.24 -4.79 -9.44
CA LYS A 121 -42.16 -6.02 -10.24
C LYS A 121 -40.81 -6.16 -10.93
N THR A 122 -40.28 -5.10 -11.53
CA THR A 122 -38.95 -5.11 -12.17
C THR A 122 -37.85 -5.41 -11.16
N TYR A 123 -37.88 -4.75 -10.00
CA TYR A 123 -36.93 -4.97 -8.90
C TYR A 123 -36.91 -6.40 -8.41
N VAL A 124 -38.09 -6.92 -8.02
CA VAL A 124 -38.24 -8.28 -7.49
C VAL A 124 -37.79 -9.31 -8.53
N SER A 125 -38.17 -9.10 -9.81
CA SER A 125 -37.75 -9.99 -10.88
C SER A 125 -36.24 -10.00 -11.08
N ALA A 126 -35.59 -8.84 -11.13
CA ALA A 126 -34.14 -8.74 -11.33
C ALA A 126 -33.38 -9.39 -10.17
N PHE A 127 -33.76 -9.06 -8.93
CA PHE A 127 -33.14 -9.60 -7.73
C PHE A 127 -33.31 -11.12 -7.62
N LEU A 128 -34.52 -11.65 -7.79
CA LEU A 128 -34.76 -13.10 -7.75
C LEU A 128 -34.03 -13.83 -8.86
N THR A 129 -33.94 -13.24 -10.05
CA THR A 129 -33.21 -13.84 -11.18
C THR A 129 -31.72 -13.92 -10.88
N TYR A 130 -31.13 -12.85 -10.35
CA TYR A 130 -29.73 -12.85 -9.91
C TYR A 130 -29.50 -13.89 -8.82
N LEU A 131 -30.30 -13.86 -7.75
CA LEU A 131 -30.15 -14.78 -6.61
C LEU A 131 -30.26 -16.24 -7.04
N THR A 132 -31.20 -16.56 -7.93
CA THR A 132 -31.38 -17.91 -8.46
C THR A 132 -30.19 -18.34 -9.31
N MET A 133 -29.74 -17.49 -10.24
CA MET A 133 -28.61 -17.78 -11.13
C MET A 133 -27.32 -17.98 -10.34
N PHE A 134 -27.01 -17.04 -9.46
CA PHE A 134 -25.79 -17.02 -8.66
C PHE A 134 -25.80 -18.17 -7.64
N GLY A 135 -26.84 -18.25 -6.82
CA GLY A 135 -26.96 -19.25 -5.75
C GLY A 135 -27.00 -20.69 -6.26
N ILE A 136 -27.69 -20.98 -7.38
CA ILE A 136 -27.68 -22.34 -7.95
C ILE A 136 -26.31 -22.70 -8.49
N SER A 137 -25.65 -21.78 -9.21
CA SER A 137 -24.32 -22.04 -9.78
C SER A 137 -23.28 -22.29 -8.70
N GLU A 138 -23.33 -21.48 -7.64
CA GLU A 138 -22.45 -21.61 -6.48
C GLU A 138 -22.74 -22.89 -5.69
N LEU A 139 -24.02 -23.22 -5.45
CA LEU A 139 -24.39 -24.46 -4.78
C LEU A 139 -23.92 -25.70 -5.54
N ILE A 140 -24.07 -25.72 -6.86
CA ILE A 140 -23.59 -26.84 -7.70
C ILE A 140 -22.06 -26.93 -7.63
N ALA A 141 -21.35 -25.80 -7.68
CA ALA A 141 -19.89 -25.79 -7.56
C ALA A 141 -19.42 -26.27 -6.18
N LEU A 142 -20.10 -25.92 -5.09
CA LEU A 142 -19.83 -26.46 -3.74
C LEU A 142 -20.08 -27.96 -3.68
N ILE A 143 -21.15 -28.49 -4.28
CA ILE A 143 -21.40 -29.94 -4.33
C ILE A 143 -20.27 -30.66 -5.07
N ILE A 144 -19.78 -30.09 -6.18
CA ILE A 144 -18.65 -30.65 -6.93
C ILE A 144 -17.36 -30.60 -6.11
N ALA A 145 -17.07 -29.48 -5.45
CA ALA A 145 -15.94 -29.36 -4.53
C ALA A 145 -16.00 -30.42 -3.42
N ALA A 146 -17.18 -30.66 -2.84
CA ALA A 146 -17.40 -31.70 -1.83
C ALA A 146 -17.08 -33.09 -2.38
N CYS A 147 -17.60 -33.42 -3.57
CA CYS A 147 -17.33 -34.69 -4.24
C CYS A 147 -15.85 -34.90 -4.58
N MET A 148 -15.08 -33.81 -4.77
CA MET A 148 -13.65 -33.85 -5.06
C MET A 148 -12.75 -33.82 -3.80
N GLY A 149 -13.36 -33.79 -2.60
CA GLY A 149 -12.68 -33.73 -1.32
C GLY A 149 -11.97 -32.39 -1.06
N ALA A 150 -12.55 -31.29 -1.56
CA ALA A 150 -11.96 -29.95 -1.54
C ALA A 150 -12.67 -28.99 -0.57
N ILE A 151 -13.23 -29.50 0.53
CA ILE A 151 -14.00 -28.71 1.50
C ILE A 151 -13.47 -28.95 2.92
N ASN A 152 -13.33 -27.87 3.66
CA ASN A 152 -13.19 -27.82 5.11
C ASN A 152 -14.13 -26.75 5.70
N GLU A 153 -14.13 -26.59 7.02
CA GLU A 153 -14.98 -25.62 7.73
C GLU A 153 -14.70 -24.17 7.27
N GLN A 154 -13.42 -23.82 7.14
CA GLN A 154 -12.94 -22.50 6.74
C GLN A 154 -13.42 -22.13 5.33
N VAL A 155 -13.36 -23.07 4.37
CA VAL A 155 -13.87 -22.89 2.99
C VAL A 155 -15.38 -22.62 3.01
N LEU A 156 -16.15 -23.36 3.81
CA LEU A 156 -17.61 -23.16 3.88
C LEU A 156 -17.97 -21.79 4.46
N VAL A 157 -17.30 -21.38 5.54
CA VAL A 157 -17.50 -20.05 6.14
C VAL A 157 -17.10 -18.95 5.17
N SER A 158 -15.92 -19.08 4.53
CA SER A 158 -15.41 -18.14 3.53
C SER A 158 -16.38 -17.97 2.36
N ALA A 159 -16.89 -19.07 1.79
CA ALA A 159 -17.87 -19.05 0.70
C ALA A 159 -19.20 -18.43 1.13
N LEU A 160 -19.73 -18.78 2.30
CA LEU A 160 -20.98 -18.21 2.80
C LEU A 160 -20.89 -16.70 3.02
N VAL A 161 -19.80 -16.23 3.62
CA VAL A 161 -19.57 -14.80 3.83
C VAL A 161 -19.47 -14.10 2.48
N GLU A 162 -18.70 -14.63 1.54
CA GLU A 162 -18.54 -14.04 0.22
C GLU A 162 -19.85 -14.03 -0.59
N PHE A 163 -20.70 -15.06 -0.48
CA PHE A 163 -22.05 -15.08 -1.04
C PHE A 163 -22.90 -13.90 -0.54
N VAL A 164 -22.92 -13.67 0.77
CA VAL A 164 -23.66 -12.55 1.38
C VAL A 164 -23.10 -11.21 0.89
N ARG A 165 -21.77 -11.05 0.86
CA ARG A 165 -21.11 -9.82 0.38
C ARG A 165 -21.46 -9.54 -1.08
N ASN A 166 -21.48 -10.56 -1.93
CA ASN A 166 -21.88 -10.42 -3.34
C ASN A 166 -23.35 -10.04 -3.52
N ILE A 167 -24.27 -10.51 -2.67
CA ILE A 167 -25.67 -10.07 -2.68
C ILE A 167 -25.77 -8.57 -2.36
N VAL A 168 -25.06 -8.12 -1.32
CA VAL A 168 -25.06 -6.69 -0.91
C VAL A 168 -24.45 -5.82 -2.01
N LEU A 169 -23.31 -6.24 -2.58
CA LEU A 169 -22.65 -5.55 -3.69
C LEU A 169 -23.54 -5.46 -4.94
N TYR A 170 -24.18 -6.57 -5.33
CA TYR A 170 -25.15 -6.59 -6.42
C TYR A 170 -26.23 -5.54 -6.19
N PHE A 171 -26.80 -5.53 -4.98
CA PHE A 171 -27.87 -4.60 -4.62
C PHE A 171 -27.38 -3.15 -4.66
N ALA A 172 -26.17 -2.86 -4.18
CA ALA A 172 -25.55 -1.54 -4.25
C ALA A 172 -25.40 -1.07 -5.69
N VAL A 173 -24.70 -1.84 -6.53
CA VAL A 173 -24.40 -1.47 -7.92
C VAL A 173 -25.65 -1.40 -8.77
N TYR A 174 -26.58 -2.33 -8.60
CA TYR A 174 -27.89 -2.28 -9.25
C TYR A 174 -28.63 -0.99 -8.92
N ASN A 175 -28.75 -0.64 -7.63
CA ASN A 175 -29.46 0.58 -7.22
C ASN A 175 -28.77 1.85 -7.71
N VAL A 176 -27.44 1.95 -7.60
CA VAL A 176 -26.67 3.10 -8.12
C VAL A 176 -26.90 3.29 -9.62
N THR A 177 -26.88 2.19 -10.38
CA THR A 177 -27.16 2.21 -11.82
C THR A 177 -28.60 2.62 -12.10
N VAL A 178 -29.57 2.12 -11.33
CA VAL A 178 -30.98 2.54 -11.46
C VAL A 178 -31.15 4.02 -11.14
N VAL A 179 -30.47 4.57 -10.13
CA VAL A 179 -30.46 6.02 -9.85
C VAL A 179 -29.92 6.79 -11.04
N ALA A 180 -28.79 6.37 -11.62
CA ALA A 180 -28.23 7.00 -12.82
C ALA A 180 -29.21 6.95 -14.01
N ILE A 181 -29.82 5.79 -14.27
CA ILE A 181 -30.88 5.65 -15.29
C ILE A 181 -32.04 6.60 -14.99
N MET A 182 -32.45 6.75 -13.74
CA MET A 182 -33.55 7.62 -13.32
C MET A 182 -33.23 9.12 -13.44
N LEU A 183 -31.97 9.50 -13.38
CA LEU A 183 -31.50 10.88 -13.53
C LEU A 183 -31.22 11.27 -14.99
N CYS A 184 -31.12 10.30 -15.90
CA CYS A 184 -30.78 10.49 -17.31
C CYS A 184 -31.92 10.09 -18.25
N GLY A 185 -31.99 10.74 -19.42
CA GLY A 185 -32.97 10.43 -20.48
C GLY A 185 -32.37 9.72 -21.68
N THR A 186 -31.06 9.46 -21.71
CA THR A 186 -30.36 8.69 -22.75
C THR A 186 -29.48 7.60 -22.15
N TYR A 187 -29.20 6.54 -22.91
CA TYR A 187 -28.32 5.45 -22.48
C TYR A 187 -26.89 5.93 -22.18
N VAL A 188 -26.31 6.72 -23.08
CA VAL A 188 -24.92 7.21 -22.95
C VAL A 188 -24.76 8.02 -21.67
N SER A 189 -25.67 8.95 -21.39
CA SER A 189 -25.60 9.76 -20.17
C SER A 189 -25.79 8.91 -18.91
N ALA A 190 -26.68 7.91 -18.93
CA ALA A 190 -26.85 7.01 -17.79
C ALA A 190 -25.58 6.18 -17.52
N ILE A 191 -24.89 5.71 -18.56
CA ILE A 191 -23.61 4.98 -18.41
C ILE A 191 -22.55 5.91 -17.81
N LEU A 192 -22.40 7.13 -18.35
CA LEU A 192 -21.44 8.10 -17.83
C LEU A 192 -21.71 8.48 -16.37
N VAL A 193 -22.98 8.69 -15.99
CA VAL A 193 -23.35 8.99 -14.60
C VAL A 193 -23.18 7.77 -13.69
N THR A 194 -23.40 6.55 -14.19
CA THR A 194 -23.10 5.32 -13.45
C THR A 194 -21.59 5.24 -13.15
N GLY A 195 -20.75 5.51 -14.15
CA GLY A 195 -19.30 5.61 -13.97
C GLY A 195 -18.91 6.71 -12.99
N LEU A 196 -19.53 7.89 -13.08
CA LEU A 196 -19.29 8.98 -12.13
C LEU A 196 -19.59 8.54 -10.69
N PHE A 197 -20.73 7.90 -10.44
CA PHE A 197 -21.06 7.41 -9.09
C PHE A 197 -20.12 6.30 -8.60
N ALA A 198 -19.60 5.46 -9.51
CA ALA A 198 -18.68 4.39 -9.15
C ALA A 198 -17.27 4.90 -8.79
N PHE A 199 -16.78 5.92 -9.50
CA PHE A 199 -15.36 6.29 -9.46
C PHE A 199 -15.06 7.69 -8.89
N ALA A 200 -16.04 8.60 -8.78
CA ALA A 200 -15.75 9.98 -8.37
C ALA A 200 -15.12 10.09 -6.97
N SER A 201 -15.61 9.32 -5.99
CA SER A 201 -15.04 9.33 -4.64
C SER A 201 -13.61 8.78 -4.60
N ILE A 202 -13.30 7.78 -5.43
CA ILE A 202 -11.95 7.21 -5.56
C ILE A 202 -11.00 8.27 -6.12
N VAL A 203 -11.36 8.88 -7.24
CA VAL A 203 -10.51 9.87 -7.92
C VAL A 203 -10.30 11.09 -7.03
N ILE A 204 -11.36 11.61 -6.38
CA ILE A 204 -11.22 12.75 -5.46
C ILE A 204 -10.33 12.38 -4.27
N ALA A 205 -10.50 11.19 -3.68
CA ALA A 205 -9.65 10.77 -2.57
C ALA A 205 -8.18 10.66 -2.97
N ALA A 206 -7.89 10.09 -4.15
CA ALA A 206 -6.54 9.98 -4.69
C ALA A 206 -5.91 11.35 -4.98
N GLU A 207 -6.68 12.27 -5.56
CA GLU A 207 -6.23 13.65 -5.76
C GLU A 207 -5.93 14.33 -4.42
N LEU A 208 -6.84 14.25 -3.44
CA LEU A 208 -6.61 14.83 -2.12
C LEU A 208 -5.37 14.24 -1.44
N ASP A 209 -5.11 12.95 -1.61
CA ASP A 209 -3.93 12.28 -1.07
C ASP A 209 -2.64 12.76 -1.75
N PHE A 210 -2.65 12.88 -3.08
CA PHE A 210 -1.58 13.50 -3.86
C PHE A 210 -1.29 14.94 -3.41
N PHE A 211 -2.33 15.74 -3.16
CA PHE A 211 -2.15 17.11 -2.65
C PHE A 211 -1.54 17.14 -1.25
N LYS A 212 -1.79 16.14 -0.39
CA LYS A 212 -1.09 16.03 0.90
C LYS A 212 0.39 15.71 0.70
N SER A 213 0.70 14.69 -0.11
CA SER A 213 2.08 14.27 -0.33
C SER A 213 2.92 15.37 -0.98
N LEU A 214 2.30 16.22 -1.79
CA LEU A 214 2.97 17.34 -2.44
C LEU A 214 3.21 18.54 -1.54
N PHE A 215 2.31 18.84 -0.59
CA PHE A 215 2.32 20.12 0.12
C PHE A 215 2.54 20.05 1.63
N TYR A 216 2.28 18.90 2.26
CA TYR A 216 2.43 18.76 3.71
C TYR A 216 3.78 18.15 4.03
N ALA A 217 4.59 18.90 4.79
CA ALA A 217 5.94 18.51 5.17
C ALA A 217 5.98 17.26 6.06
N THR A 218 4.89 17.01 6.80
CA THR A 218 4.79 15.89 7.76
C THR A 218 3.91 14.74 7.25
N TYR A 219 3.61 14.71 5.95
CA TYR A 219 2.83 13.64 5.34
C TYR A 219 3.58 12.30 5.39
N SER A 220 2.89 11.23 5.77
CA SER A 220 3.45 9.88 5.80
C SER A 220 2.66 8.96 4.86
N TYR A 221 3.38 8.20 4.04
CA TYR A 221 2.82 7.20 3.13
C TYR A 221 2.26 5.97 3.87
N SER A 222 2.62 5.76 5.14
CA SER A 222 1.98 4.75 6.00
C SER A 222 0.53 5.14 6.33
N SER A 223 0.13 6.40 6.11
CA SER A 223 -1.26 6.82 6.24
C SER A 223 -2.12 6.26 5.09
N ARG A 224 -3.22 5.59 5.44
CA ARG A 224 -4.09 4.98 4.42
C ARG A 224 -4.95 6.02 3.72
N MET A 225 -5.01 5.95 2.39
CA MET A 225 -6.03 6.64 1.61
C MET A 225 -7.42 6.14 2.02
N ASN A 226 -8.24 7.05 2.55
CA ASN A 226 -9.58 6.73 2.99
C ASN A 226 -10.60 7.15 1.94
N VAL A 227 -11.18 6.17 1.25
CA VAL A 227 -12.36 6.37 0.41
C VAL A 227 -13.60 5.95 1.20
N TYR A 228 -14.69 6.69 0.99
CA TYR A 228 -16.00 6.41 1.55
C TYR A 228 -17.05 6.43 0.43
N LEU A 229 -18.15 5.74 0.68
CA LEU A 229 -19.28 5.55 -0.23
C LEU A 229 -18.85 5.02 -1.60
N SER A 230 -17.92 4.05 -1.63
CA SER A 230 -17.42 3.47 -2.87
C SER A 230 -17.39 1.94 -2.83
N PRO A 231 -18.47 1.27 -3.27
CA PRO A 231 -18.49 -0.19 -3.33
C PRO A 231 -17.40 -0.79 -4.21
N VAL A 232 -16.91 -0.03 -5.20
CA VAL A 232 -15.80 -0.45 -6.05
C VAL A 232 -14.50 -0.46 -5.24
N PHE A 233 -14.17 0.65 -4.58
CA PHE A 233 -12.96 0.74 -3.75
C PHE A 233 -13.00 -0.26 -2.60
N ASP A 234 -14.13 -0.35 -1.88
CA ASP A 234 -14.34 -1.27 -0.76
C ASP A 234 -13.96 -2.71 -1.12
N ARG A 235 -14.36 -3.18 -2.31
CA ARG A 235 -14.06 -4.53 -2.77
C ARG A 235 -12.59 -4.73 -3.15
N PHE A 236 -11.98 -3.76 -3.82
CA PHE A 236 -10.54 -3.82 -4.12
C PHE A 236 -9.71 -3.73 -2.85
N SER A 237 -10.00 -2.77 -1.97
CA SER A 237 -9.29 -2.60 -0.71
C SER A 237 -9.48 -3.79 0.22
N SER A 238 -10.65 -4.41 0.28
CA SER A 238 -10.84 -5.63 1.07
C SER A 238 -10.01 -6.82 0.55
N LEU A 239 -9.75 -6.88 -0.76
CA LEU A 239 -8.89 -7.89 -1.36
C LEU A 239 -7.40 -7.59 -1.08
N PHE A 240 -6.95 -6.36 -1.30
CA PHE A 240 -5.53 -5.97 -1.17
C PHE A 240 -5.07 -5.70 0.26
N ALA A 241 -5.90 -5.09 1.12
CA ALA A 241 -5.52 -4.68 2.47
C ALA A 241 -5.34 -5.85 3.44
N PHE A 242 -5.82 -7.05 3.10
CA PHE A 242 -5.51 -8.26 3.85
C PHE A 242 -4.10 -8.75 3.54
N ASN A 243 -3.72 -8.77 2.25
CA ASN A 243 -2.40 -9.21 1.81
C ASN A 243 -1.29 -8.33 2.42
N SER A 244 -1.50 -7.00 2.49
CA SER A 244 -0.51 -6.10 3.09
C SER A 244 -0.48 -6.07 4.62
N ARG A 245 -1.60 -6.39 5.31
CA ARG A 245 -1.64 -6.35 6.79
C ARG A 245 -1.02 -7.57 7.44
N PHE A 246 -0.98 -8.68 6.72
CA PHE A 246 -0.42 -9.92 7.22
C PHE A 246 0.84 -10.29 6.42
N GLY A 247 1.55 -9.32 5.83
CA GLY A 247 2.85 -9.56 5.21
C GLY A 247 2.86 -10.69 4.20
N GLY A 248 1.93 -10.67 3.24
CA GLY A 248 1.85 -11.74 2.25
C GLY A 248 1.47 -13.11 2.83
N LEU A 249 1.04 -13.22 4.09
CA LEU A 249 0.35 -14.40 4.67
C LEU A 249 -0.84 -14.69 3.76
N SER A 250 -0.56 -15.57 2.82
CA SER A 250 -1.42 -15.81 1.68
C SER A 250 -2.78 -16.30 2.18
N SER A 251 -3.76 -16.27 1.29
CA SER A 251 -5.05 -16.96 1.41
C SER A 251 -4.95 -18.35 2.07
N ASP A 252 -3.78 -18.95 2.02
CA ASP A 252 -3.36 -20.23 2.53
C ASP A 252 -3.50 -20.36 4.05
N LYS A 253 -2.91 -19.48 4.89
CA LYS A 253 -3.03 -19.62 6.36
C LYS A 253 -4.48 -19.39 6.84
N MET A 254 -5.31 -18.66 6.08
CA MET A 254 -6.73 -18.46 6.37
C MET A 254 -7.54 -19.76 6.24
N ILE A 255 -7.15 -20.64 5.32
CA ILE A 255 -7.81 -21.93 5.10
C ILE A 255 -7.39 -22.96 6.15
N GLU A 256 -6.29 -22.72 6.86
CA GLU A 256 -5.84 -23.53 8.00
C GLU A 256 -6.41 -23.02 9.33
N ASN A 257 -6.45 -21.70 9.52
CA ASN A 257 -6.70 -21.10 10.82
C ASN A 257 -7.97 -20.23 10.86
N MET A 258 -8.95 -20.68 11.64
CA MET A 258 -10.23 -20.00 11.82
C MET A 258 -10.08 -18.62 12.48
N SER A 259 -9.10 -18.40 13.36
CA SER A 259 -8.91 -17.09 14.01
C SER A 259 -8.46 -16.03 13.00
N ILE A 260 -7.60 -16.42 12.04
CA ILE A 260 -7.13 -15.56 10.94
C ILE A 260 -8.30 -15.21 10.01
N LEU A 261 -9.13 -16.20 9.67
CA LEU A 261 -10.36 -15.97 8.89
C LEU A 261 -11.30 -14.97 9.58
N GLN A 262 -11.54 -15.15 10.88
CA GLN A 262 -12.37 -14.23 11.66
C GLN A 262 -11.77 -12.82 11.72
N ALA A 263 -10.45 -12.71 11.93
CA ALA A 263 -9.76 -11.43 11.92
C ALA A 263 -9.94 -10.69 10.57
N ARG A 264 -9.86 -11.40 9.44
CA ARG A 264 -10.11 -10.84 8.10
C ARG A 264 -11.54 -10.34 7.93
N ILE A 265 -12.52 -11.12 8.39
CA ILE A 265 -13.93 -10.75 8.31
C ILE A 265 -14.17 -9.47 9.12
N LEU A 266 -13.63 -9.41 10.35
CA LEU A 266 -13.76 -8.26 11.23
C LEU A 266 -13.04 -7.03 10.67
N SER A 267 -11.83 -7.18 10.12
CA SER A 267 -11.08 -6.07 9.54
C SER A 267 -11.77 -5.44 8.32
N ASN A 268 -12.56 -6.23 7.59
CA ASN A 268 -13.29 -5.77 6.41
C ASN A 268 -14.68 -5.20 6.72
N LEU A 269 -15.17 -5.28 7.96
CA LEU A 269 -16.51 -4.83 8.33
C LEU A 269 -16.78 -3.37 7.94
N ARG A 270 -15.79 -2.49 8.01
CA ARG A 270 -15.93 -1.10 7.58
C ARG A 270 -16.36 -1.01 6.12
N PHE A 271 -15.69 -1.74 5.23
CA PHE A 271 -15.98 -1.76 3.79
C PHE A 271 -17.37 -2.34 3.51
N GLU A 272 -17.76 -3.39 4.25
CA GLU A 272 -19.10 -3.98 4.11
C GLU A 272 -20.22 -3.04 4.57
N ILE A 273 -20.01 -2.32 5.67
CA ILE A 273 -20.94 -1.30 6.16
C ILE A 273 -21.05 -0.15 5.15
N ASP A 274 -19.93 0.31 4.58
CA ASP A 274 -19.93 1.39 3.59
C ASP A 274 -20.71 0.99 2.31
N THR A 275 -20.45 -0.21 1.78
CA THR A 275 -21.18 -0.76 0.64
C THR A 275 -22.68 -0.92 0.93
N LEU A 276 -23.05 -1.39 2.13
CA LEU A 276 -24.46 -1.50 2.54
C LEU A 276 -25.13 -0.12 2.65
N LEU A 277 -24.43 0.88 3.20
CA LEU A 277 -24.92 2.26 3.28
C LEU A 277 -25.20 2.82 1.88
N VAL A 278 -24.28 2.61 0.93
CA VAL A 278 -24.49 3.02 -0.48
C VAL A 278 -25.73 2.33 -1.06
N ALA A 279 -25.91 1.03 -0.79
CA ALA A 279 -27.08 0.30 -1.27
C ALA A 279 -28.40 0.89 -0.74
N VAL A 280 -28.46 1.19 0.56
CA VAL A 280 -29.64 1.78 1.21
C VAL A 280 -29.91 3.19 0.71
N ILE A 281 -28.88 4.04 0.64
CA ILE A 281 -29.00 5.42 0.14
C ILE A 281 -29.49 5.41 -1.30
N ALA A 282 -28.86 4.61 -2.16
CA ALA A 282 -29.25 4.51 -3.57
C ALA A 282 -30.69 3.99 -3.71
N PHE A 283 -31.09 2.98 -2.92
CA PHE A 283 -32.47 2.49 -2.93
C PHE A 283 -33.49 3.56 -2.53
N ILE A 284 -33.21 4.35 -1.49
CA ILE A 284 -34.07 5.48 -1.09
C ILE A 284 -34.15 6.52 -2.22
N LEU A 285 -33.01 6.85 -2.85
CA LEU A 285 -32.98 7.79 -3.98
C LEU A 285 -33.79 7.28 -5.17
N VAL A 286 -33.79 5.97 -5.47
CA VAL A 286 -34.66 5.39 -6.49
C VAL A 286 -36.13 5.68 -6.18
N LEU A 287 -36.57 5.46 -4.94
CA LEU A 287 -37.97 5.71 -4.56
C LEU A 287 -38.33 7.20 -4.71
N LEU A 288 -37.46 8.09 -4.25
CA LEU A 288 -37.67 9.54 -4.32
C LEU A 288 -37.68 10.07 -5.76
N ILE A 289 -36.68 9.70 -6.57
CA ILE A 289 -36.51 10.21 -7.95
C ILE A 289 -37.56 9.59 -8.88
N SER A 290 -37.89 8.31 -8.71
CA SER A 290 -38.90 7.63 -9.52
C SER A 290 -40.28 8.27 -9.41
N SER A 291 -40.62 8.85 -8.25
CA SER A 291 -41.88 9.58 -8.06
C SER A 291 -41.92 10.89 -8.87
N LYS A 292 -40.78 11.56 -9.05
CA LYS A 292 -40.66 12.87 -9.69
C LYS A 292 -40.42 12.80 -11.20
N ARG A 293 -40.04 11.65 -11.75
CA ARG A 293 -39.70 11.51 -13.19
C ARG A 293 -40.93 11.65 -14.08
N LYS A 294 -40.92 12.59 -15.02
CA LYS A 294 -41.99 12.76 -16.04
C LYS A 294 -41.64 12.04 -17.34
N ALA A 295 -42.65 11.68 -18.15
CA ALA A 295 -42.43 11.02 -19.45
C ALA A 295 -41.63 11.90 -20.43
N GLU A 296 -41.86 13.22 -20.39
CA GLU A 296 -41.16 14.25 -21.17
C GLU A 296 -39.65 14.39 -20.89
N MET A 297 -39.15 13.66 -19.88
CA MET A 297 -37.72 13.64 -19.56
C MET A 297 -36.96 12.60 -20.39
N ALA A 298 -37.65 11.71 -21.11
CA ALA A 298 -37.01 10.79 -22.06
C ALA A 298 -36.33 11.58 -23.19
N GLY A 299 -35.16 11.13 -23.62
CA GLY A 299 -34.36 11.79 -24.66
C GLY A 299 -33.53 13.00 -24.19
N LYS A 300 -33.76 13.55 -22.99
CA LYS A 300 -32.88 14.58 -22.40
C LYS A 300 -31.66 13.93 -21.77
N SER A 301 -30.44 14.30 -22.16
CA SER A 301 -29.20 13.71 -21.62
C SER A 301 -29.19 13.62 -20.09
N ILE A 302 -29.43 14.74 -19.40
CA ILE A 302 -29.66 14.78 -17.95
C ILE A 302 -31.07 15.36 -17.70
N ALA A 303 -31.90 14.62 -16.96
CA ALA A 303 -33.32 14.91 -16.79
C ALA A 303 -33.58 16.10 -15.87
N PHE A 304 -32.78 16.28 -14.82
CA PHE A 304 -32.96 17.32 -13.80
C PHE A 304 -31.89 18.40 -13.89
N ARG A 305 -32.33 19.67 -13.96
CA ARG A 305 -31.42 20.82 -14.11
C ARG A 305 -30.43 20.98 -12.95
N PRO A 306 -30.83 20.89 -11.66
CA PRO A 306 -29.88 20.98 -10.55
C PRO A 306 -28.82 19.86 -10.59
N PHE A 307 -29.23 18.65 -10.96
CA PHE A 307 -28.31 17.52 -11.09
C PHE A 307 -27.33 17.69 -12.26
N ARG A 308 -27.76 18.27 -13.39
CA ARG A 308 -26.84 18.64 -14.49
C ARG A 308 -25.75 19.60 -14.01
N TRP A 309 -26.08 20.55 -13.12
CA TRP A 309 -25.09 21.46 -12.55
C TRP A 309 -24.11 20.73 -11.63
N PHE A 310 -24.63 19.88 -10.74
CA PHE A 310 -23.80 19.05 -9.87
C PHE A 310 -22.79 18.22 -10.68
N VAL A 311 -23.26 17.45 -11.68
CA VAL A 311 -22.40 16.62 -12.52
C VAL A 311 -21.33 17.46 -13.24
N LYS A 312 -21.71 18.61 -13.83
CA LYS A 312 -20.75 19.48 -14.51
C LYS A 312 -19.64 19.93 -13.55
N VAL A 313 -20.02 20.43 -12.38
CA VAL A 313 -19.09 20.99 -11.40
C VAL A 313 -18.14 19.91 -10.88
N THR A 314 -18.68 18.74 -10.51
CA THR A 314 -17.86 17.62 -10.03
C THR A 314 -16.82 17.18 -11.07
N ILE A 315 -17.22 17.02 -12.33
CA ILE A 315 -16.29 16.65 -13.42
C ILE A 315 -15.23 17.73 -13.63
N CYS A 316 -15.63 19.01 -13.63
CA CYS A 316 -14.68 20.12 -13.78
C CYS A 316 -13.67 20.17 -12.63
N VAL A 317 -14.11 19.92 -11.40
CA VAL A 317 -13.22 19.86 -10.23
C VAL A 317 -12.24 18.70 -10.34
N ILE A 318 -12.72 17.49 -10.65
CA ILE A 318 -11.85 16.32 -10.86
C ILE A 318 -10.81 16.61 -11.94
N VAL A 319 -11.22 17.04 -13.13
CA VAL A 319 -10.26 17.32 -14.21
C VAL A 319 -9.32 18.48 -13.86
N GLY A 320 -9.81 19.49 -13.15
CA GLY A 320 -9.02 20.63 -12.68
C GLY A 320 -7.93 20.22 -11.69
N LEU A 321 -8.25 19.40 -10.70
CA LEU A 321 -7.30 18.87 -9.73
C LEU A 321 -6.34 17.85 -10.38
N GLY A 322 -6.85 16.91 -11.17
CA GLY A 322 -6.02 15.94 -11.90
C GLY A 322 -5.04 16.58 -12.89
N ALA A 323 -5.35 17.77 -13.42
CA ALA A 323 -4.39 18.52 -14.23
C ALA A 323 -3.14 18.97 -13.45
N ALA A 324 -3.22 19.07 -12.11
CA ALA A 324 -2.07 19.35 -11.26
C ALA A 324 -1.04 18.22 -11.30
N TYR A 325 -1.52 16.97 -11.26
CA TYR A 325 -0.71 15.77 -11.28
C TYR A 325 0.14 15.66 -12.56
N LEU A 326 -0.42 16.06 -13.71
CA LEU A 326 0.32 16.09 -14.98
C LEU A 326 1.52 17.05 -14.93
N VAL A 327 1.39 18.19 -14.25
CA VAL A 327 2.49 19.15 -14.10
C VAL A 327 3.56 18.60 -13.17
N TYR A 328 3.14 17.94 -12.09
CA TYR A 328 4.07 17.35 -11.14
C TYR A 328 4.93 16.25 -11.78
N ILE A 329 4.32 15.23 -12.41
CA ILE A 329 5.10 14.14 -13.03
C ILE A 329 6.10 14.66 -14.09
N MET A 330 5.73 15.71 -14.83
CA MET A 330 6.61 16.25 -15.87
C MET A 330 7.82 17.02 -15.32
N TYR A 331 7.77 17.48 -14.06
CA TYR A 331 8.74 18.43 -13.51
C TYR A 331 9.13 18.16 -12.06
N GLU A 332 8.88 16.96 -11.52
CA GLU A 332 9.13 16.62 -10.11
C GLU A 332 10.61 16.83 -9.74
N ASN A 333 11.54 16.44 -10.61
CA ASN A 333 12.98 16.54 -10.38
C ASN A 333 13.55 17.97 -10.41
N VAL A 334 12.75 18.98 -10.75
CA VAL A 334 13.19 20.39 -10.86
C VAL A 334 12.19 21.34 -10.21
N TRP A 335 11.43 20.82 -9.23
CA TRP A 335 10.28 21.49 -8.65
C TRP A 335 10.65 22.84 -8.02
N ASN A 336 9.87 23.89 -8.31
CA ASN A 336 10.13 25.23 -7.76
C ASN A 336 8.87 26.09 -7.69
N LYS A 337 9.01 27.27 -7.08
CA LYS A 337 7.89 28.24 -6.90
C LYS A 337 7.21 28.64 -8.22
N LYS A 338 7.96 28.73 -9.34
CA LYS A 338 7.39 29.07 -10.66
C LYS A 338 6.56 27.92 -11.22
N LEU A 339 7.02 26.68 -11.06
CA LEU A 339 6.29 25.48 -11.46
C LEU A 339 5.01 25.29 -10.65
N CYS A 340 5.03 25.62 -9.36
CA CYS A 340 3.81 25.65 -8.54
C CYS A 340 2.77 26.67 -9.05
N MET A 341 3.20 27.85 -9.53
CA MET A 341 2.30 28.82 -10.16
C MET A 341 1.77 28.33 -11.52
N LEU A 342 2.63 27.69 -12.32
CA LEU A 342 2.25 27.06 -13.58
C LEU A 342 1.21 25.96 -13.36
N MET A 343 1.38 25.15 -12.31
CA MET A 343 0.40 24.14 -11.90
C MET A 343 -0.97 24.76 -11.65
N CYS A 344 -1.04 25.82 -10.83
CA CYS A 344 -2.29 26.53 -10.58
C CYS A 344 -2.93 27.07 -11.88
N PHE A 345 -2.15 27.61 -12.81
CA PHE A 345 -2.63 28.05 -14.11
C PHE A 345 -3.19 26.88 -14.96
N ILE A 346 -2.49 25.76 -15.00
CA ILE A 346 -2.90 24.55 -15.75
C ILE A 346 -4.16 23.92 -15.14
N MET A 347 -4.31 23.95 -13.81
CA MET A 347 -5.55 23.54 -13.13
C MET A 347 -6.75 24.38 -13.57
N ILE A 348 -6.59 25.71 -13.63
CA ILE A 348 -7.65 26.61 -14.12
C ILE A 348 -7.97 26.29 -15.59
N LEU A 349 -6.96 26.15 -16.44
CA LEU A 349 -7.14 25.83 -17.85
C LEU A 349 -7.84 24.48 -18.05
N GLY A 350 -7.42 23.44 -17.32
CA GLY A 350 -8.03 22.11 -17.33
C GLY A 350 -9.50 22.16 -16.91
N THR A 351 -9.82 22.94 -15.87
CA THR A 351 -11.20 23.18 -15.40
C THR A 351 -12.05 23.86 -16.49
N ILE A 352 -11.52 24.87 -17.18
CA ILE A 352 -12.21 25.57 -18.28
C ILE A 352 -12.48 24.60 -19.43
N LEU A 353 -11.47 23.86 -19.87
CA LEU A 353 -11.57 22.89 -20.97
C LEU A 353 -12.60 21.80 -20.63
N ALA A 354 -12.57 21.24 -19.42
CA ALA A 354 -13.54 20.27 -18.95
C ALA A 354 -14.98 20.82 -18.99
N GLY A 355 -15.17 22.06 -18.51
CA GLY A 355 -16.46 22.72 -18.51
C GLY A 355 -17.03 22.96 -19.92
N CYS A 356 -16.17 23.27 -20.88
CA CYS A 356 -16.56 23.44 -22.28
C CYS A 356 -16.86 22.10 -22.97
N ILE A 357 -15.99 21.10 -22.81
CA ILE A 357 -16.18 19.74 -23.35
C ILE A 357 -17.47 19.12 -22.82
N PHE A 358 -17.76 19.30 -21.52
CA PHE A 358 -18.97 18.79 -20.90
C PHE A 358 -20.24 19.29 -21.61
N GLU A 359 -20.31 20.58 -21.97
CA GLU A 359 -21.48 21.13 -22.66
C GLU A 359 -21.64 20.58 -24.08
N VAL A 360 -20.52 20.36 -24.78
CA VAL A 360 -20.52 19.73 -26.10
C VAL A 360 -21.06 18.31 -26.04
N ILE A 361 -20.60 17.51 -25.06
CA ILE A 361 -21.02 16.11 -24.89
C ILE A 361 -22.51 16.05 -24.52
N ILE A 362 -22.93 16.82 -23.51
CA ILE A 362 -24.30 16.73 -22.97
C ILE A 362 -25.34 17.26 -23.96
N ASP A 363 -25.07 18.35 -24.66
CA ASP A 363 -26.00 18.88 -25.66
C ASP A 363 -25.73 18.35 -27.09
N THR A 364 -24.73 17.48 -27.28
CA THR A 364 -24.33 16.89 -28.57
C THR A 364 -24.14 17.92 -29.69
N ASN A 365 -23.64 19.11 -29.34
CA ASN A 365 -23.56 20.24 -30.27
C ASN A 365 -22.37 21.14 -29.94
N ILE A 366 -21.39 21.18 -30.84
CA ILE A 366 -20.17 21.97 -30.70
C ILE A 366 -20.43 23.47 -30.51
N ARG A 367 -21.53 24.01 -31.06
CA ARG A 367 -21.88 25.43 -30.93
C ARG A 367 -22.26 25.83 -29.50
N ARG A 368 -22.42 24.87 -28.60
CA ARG A 368 -22.76 25.12 -27.18
C ARG A 368 -21.53 25.10 -26.25
N PHE A 369 -20.33 25.11 -26.80
CA PHE A 369 -19.05 25.09 -26.08
C PHE A 369 -18.95 26.10 -24.91
N PHE A 370 -19.47 27.32 -25.08
CA PHE A 370 -19.44 28.38 -24.06
C PHE A 370 -20.71 28.46 -23.20
N LYS A 371 -21.56 27.43 -23.18
CA LYS A 371 -22.70 27.42 -22.26
C LYS A 371 -22.28 27.08 -20.84
N GLY A 372 -23.10 27.51 -19.88
CA GLY A 372 -22.89 27.19 -18.46
C GLY A 372 -21.58 27.72 -17.87
N ILE A 373 -21.14 28.91 -18.31
CA ILE A 373 -19.99 29.63 -17.74
C ILE A 373 -20.09 29.78 -16.21
N PRO A 374 -21.26 30.13 -15.62
CA PRO A 374 -21.36 30.26 -14.17
C PRO A 374 -20.99 28.97 -13.40
N GLN A 375 -21.36 27.80 -13.93
CA GLN A 375 -21.00 26.51 -13.32
C GLN A 375 -19.49 26.23 -13.44
N THR A 376 -18.87 26.60 -14.57
CA THR A 376 -17.42 26.49 -14.75
C THR A 376 -16.68 27.44 -13.81
N ILE A 377 -17.14 28.69 -13.65
CA ILE A 377 -16.56 29.65 -12.68
C ILE A 377 -16.67 29.10 -11.26
N MET A 378 -17.82 28.51 -10.90
CA MET A 378 -17.99 27.88 -9.60
C MET A 378 -17.01 26.71 -9.40
N ALA A 379 -16.78 25.89 -10.42
CA ALA A 379 -15.79 24.82 -10.35
C ALA A 379 -14.36 25.36 -10.19
N ILE A 380 -13.99 26.42 -10.92
CA ILE A 380 -12.69 27.09 -10.75
C ILE A 380 -12.51 27.58 -9.31
N ALA A 381 -13.54 28.21 -8.74
CA ALA A 381 -13.49 28.67 -7.36
C ALA A 381 -13.26 27.52 -6.37
N ILE A 382 -13.89 26.35 -6.59
CA ILE A 382 -13.69 25.16 -5.76
C ILE A 382 -12.27 24.60 -5.91
N VAL A 383 -11.78 24.48 -7.15
CA VAL A 383 -10.41 23.99 -7.43
C VAL A 383 -9.36 24.90 -6.78
N LEU A 384 -9.51 26.21 -6.91
CA LEU A 384 -8.61 27.18 -6.28
C LEU A 384 -8.72 27.15 -4.75
N LEU A 385 -9.92 27.00 -4.20
CA LEU A 385 -10.10 26.86 -2.76
C LEU A 385 -9.37 25.64 -2.22
N ILE A 386 -9.52 24.47 -2.86
CA ILE A 386 -8.81 23.24 -2.49
C ILE A 386 -7.30 23.47 -2.58
N PHE A 387 -6.81 23.99 -3.71
CA PHE A 387 -5.40 24.31 -3.89
C PHE A 387 -4.84 25.20 -2.77
N VAL A 388 -5.53 26.29 -2.43
CA VAL A 388 -5.11 27.23 -1.38
C VAL A 388 -5.12 26.58 0.01
N ILE A 389 -6.12 25.75 0.32
CA ILE A 389 -6.19 25.04 1.60
C ILE A 389 -4.97 24.14 1.80
N PHE A 390 -4.62 23.34 0.79
CA PHE A 390 -3.48 22.43 0.87
C PHE A 390 -2.16 23.19 0.83
N ARG A 391 -1.98 24.10 -0.13
CA ARG A 391 -0.73 24.85 -0.28
C ARG A 391 -0.37 25.66 0.96
N GLY A 392 -1.38 26.19 1.66
CA GLY A 392 -1.21 27.04 2.84
C GLY A 392 -1.35 26.31 4.17
N ASP A 393 -1.56 24.99 4.17
CA ASP A 393 -1.91 24.21 5.37
C ASP A 393 -2.99 24.87 6.26
N LEU A 394 -4.08 25.36 5.65
CA LEU A 394 -5.09 26.14 6.37
C LEU A 394 -5.88 25.32 7.41
N LEU A 395 -5.81 23.99 7.33
CA LEU A 395 -6.42 23.07 8.28
C LEU A 395 -5.44 22.63 9.39
N GLY A 396 -4.17 23.05 9.32
CA GLY A 396 -3.15 22.76 10.33
C GLY A 396 -2.72 21.30 10.38
N TYR A 397 -2.62 20.62 9.23
CA TYR A 397 -2.13 19.25 9.14
C TYR A 397 -0.70 19.11 9.69
N ASP A 398 0.21 20.01 9.32
CA ASP A 398 1.63 20.01 9.70
C ASP A 398 1.88 20.59 11.10
N SER A 399 0.88 21.24 11.69
CA SER A 399 0.93 21.74 13.07
C SER A 399 0.12 20.88 14.04
N TYR A 400 -0.61 19.88 13.54
CA TYR A 400 -1.48 19.06 14.36
C TYR A 400 -0.68 18.10 15.23
N ILE A 401 -0.79 18.28 16.55
CA ILE A 401 -0.27 17.38 17.56
C ILE A 401 -1.43 16.92 18.45
N PRO A 402 -1.62 15.61 18.66
CA PRO A 402 -2.69 15.10 19.52
C PRO A 402 -2.56 15.59 20.97
N ASN A 403 -3.70 15.73 21.65
CA ASN A 403 -3.69 15.91 23.11
C ASN A 403 -3.17 14.62 23.78
N PRO A 404 -2.12 14.69 24.63
CA PRO A 404 -1.54 13.51 25.31
C PRO A 404 -2.57 12.61 26.00
N GLU A 405 -3.60 13.19 26.64
CA GLU A 405 -4.62 12.42 27.36
C GLU A 405 -5.50 11.54 26.46
N LYS A 406 -5.56 11.86 25.17
CA LYS A 406 -6.35 11.12 24.17
C LYS A 406 -5.53 10.07 23.43
N VAL A 407 -4.22 10.08 23.59
CA VAL A 407 -3.31 9.08 23.04
C VAL A 407 -3.30 7.87 23.98
N GLU A 408 -3.37 6.69 23.40
CA GLU A 408 -3.26 5.40 24.09
C GLU A 408 -1.81 4.92 24.11
N SER A 409 -1.14 4.94 22.95
CA SER A 409 0.28 4.66 22.83
C SER A 409 0.87 5.30 21.58
N CYS A 410 2.20 5.34 21.52
CA CYS A 410 2.96 5.79 20.37
C CYS A 410 3.85 4.67 19.80
N ALA A 411 4.33 4.84 18.57
CA ALA A 411 5.38 4.03 17.97
C ALA A 411 6.25 4.88 17.03
N ILE A 412 7.51 4.51 16.91
CA ILE A 412 8.44 4.99 15.87
C ILE A 412 8.56 3.85 14.87
N LEU A 413 8.27 4.15 13.61
CA LEU A 413 8.32 3.21 12.50
C LEU A 413 9.54 3.58 11.67
N ASP A 414 10.46 2.65 11.60
CA ASP A 414 11.68 2.71 10.81
C ASP A 414 11.59 1.60 9.74
N TYR A 415 12.00 1.90 8.52
CA TYR A 415 11.88 0.98 7.38
C TYR A 415 13.06 0.01 7.26
N TYR A 416 14.11 0.17 8.08
CA TYR A 416 15.32 -0.65 8.03
C TYR A 416 15.37 -1.65 9.20
N GLY A 417 14.69 -2.79 9.06
CA GLY A 417 14.80 -3.92 10.00
C GLY A 417 16.20 -4.56 9.99
N GLU A 418 16.65 -5.14 11.11
CA GLU A 418 17.92 -5.88 11.17
C GLU A 418 17.82 -7.24 10.45
N PHE A 419 16.61 -7.80 10.40
CA PHE A 419 16.30 -9.08 9.78
C PHE A 419 15.45 -8.86 8.52
N ASN A 420 15.93 -9.41 7.40
CA ASN A 420 15.19 -9.53 6.17
C ASN A 420 14.76 -11.00 6.01
N VAL A 421 13.45 -11.22 5.98
CA VAL A 421 12.85 -12.56 5.83
C VAL A 421 12.12 -12.60 4.50
N TRP A 422 12.58 -13.49 3.62
CA TRP A 422 12.05 -13.70 2.29
C TRP A 422 11.32 -15.04 2.24
N SER A 423 10.06 -15.02 1.83
CA SER A 423 9.33 -16.26 1.52
C SER A 423 9.24 -16.43 0.01
N ASN A 424 9.11 -17.68 -0.46
CA ASN A 424 8.96 -18.01 -1.88
C ASN A 424 7.70 -17.42 -2.55
N GLU A 425 6.78 -16.82 -1.78
CA GLU A 425 5.53 -16.27 -2.32
C GLU A 425 5.36 -14.76 -2.10
N ASP A 426 6.04 -14.16 -1.12
CA ASP A 426 6.02 -12.71 -0.87
C ASP A 426 7.19 -12.32 0.07
N ASN A 427 7.71 -11.10 -0.10
CA ASN A 427 8.42 -10.41 0.98
C ASN A 427 7.38 -10.06 2.03
N ASP A 428 7.68 -10.27 3.31
CA ASP A 428 7.21 -9.44 4.43
C ASP A 428 7.25 -10.29 5.71
N PHE A 429 8.11 -9.93 6.65
CA PHE A 429 7.63 -9.89 8.02
C PHE A 429 7.13 -8.46 8.30
N VAL A 430 5.86 -8.42 8.69
CA VAL A 430 5.15 -7.50 9.59
C VAL A 430 5.87 -6.18 9.90
N GLU A 431 5.17 -5.05 9.71
CA GLU A 431 5.46 -3.78 10.41
C GLU A 431 5.52 -4.06 11.94
N SER A 432 6.67 -4.52 12.43
CA SER A 432 6.87 -5.08 13.77
C SER A 432 6.59 -3.99 14.80
N GLU A 433 7.03 -2.78 14.50
CA GLU A 433 6.82 -1.59 15.31
C GLU A 433 5.33 -1.21 15.38
N VAL A 434 4.57 -1.36 14.28
CA VAL A 434 3.13 -1.08 14.27
C VAL A 434 2.34 -2.08 15.12
N ASN A 435 2.82 -3.31 15.25
CA ASN A 435 2.09 -4.35 15.99
C ASN A 435 2.60 -4.56 17.42
N HIS A 436 3.87 -4.25 17.69
CA HIS A 436 4.56 -4.62 18.93
C HIS A 436 5.07 -3.42 19.74
N MET A 437 5.25 -2.23 19.14
CA MET A 437 5.72 -1.05 19.86
C MET A 437 4.54 -0.22 20.44
N TYR A 438 4.45 -0.16 21.77
CA TYR A 438 3.41 0.59 22.50
C TYR A 438 4.01 1.54 23.53
N ILE A 439 4.71 2.57 23.07
CA ILE A 439 5.33 3.57 23.95
C ILE A 439 4.24 4.30 24.74
N THR A 440 4.30 4.21 26.07
CA THR A 440 3.33 4.85 26.98
C THR A 440 3.79 6.20 27.53
N ASN A 441 5.08 6.52 27.39
CA ASN A 441 5.65 7.84 27.71
C ASN A 441 5.28 8.89 26.64
N VAL A 442 3.99 9.20 26.56
CA VAL A 442 3.41 10.06 25.50
C VAL A 442 3.96 11.49 25.56
N ASN A 443 4.26 12.03 26.73
CA ASN A 443 4.68 13.43 26.87
C ASN A 443 6.08 13.69 26.31
N ASP A 444 7.04 12.80 26.60
CA ASP A 444 8.39 12.92 26.07
C ASP A 444 8.41 12.57 24.57
N PHE A 445 7.64 11.56 24.15
CA PHE A 445 7.44 11.25 22.74
C PHE A 445 6.92 12.45 21.93
N ILE A 446 5.91 13.16 22.46
CA ILE A 446 5.36 14.36 21.79
C ILE A 446 6.39 15.49 21.72
N GLN A 447 7.32 15.60 22.67
CA GLN A 447 8.40 16.58 22.60
C GLN A 447 9.37 16.25 21.46
N ILE A 448 9.80 14.99 21.35
CA ILE A 448 10.63 14.52 20.23
C ILE A 448 9.91 14.76 18.90
N ALA A 449 8.64 14.37 18.81
CA ALA A 449 7.84 14.56 17.62
C ALA A 449 7.69 16.03 17.22
N LYS A 450 7.56 16.95 18.19
CA LYS A 450 7.53 18.40 17.92
C LYS A 450 8.81 18.88 17.28
N LEU A 451 9.96 18.49 17.83
CA LEU A 451 11.27 18.87 17.29
C LEU A 451 11.39 18.37 15.84
N GLY A 452 11.04 17.11 15.59
CA GLY A 452 11.10 16.55 14.24
C GLY A 452 10.11 17.20 13.26
N MET A 453 8.88 17.48 13.69
CA MET A 453 7.87 18.18 12.87
C MET A 453 8.29 19.63 12.56
N ASP A 454 8.91 20.31 13.52
CA ASP A 454 9.39 21.68 13.34
C ASP A 454 10.54 21.73 12.32
N ASN A 455 11.50 20.80 12.43
CA ASN A 455 12.62 20.63 11.51
C ASN A 455 12.14 20.32 10.08
N SER A 456 11.26 19.32 9.90
CA SER A 456 10.69 18.99 8.59
C SER A 456 10.01 20.19 7.91
N ARG A 457 9.31 21.03 8.70
CA ARG A 457 8.66 22.23 8.15
C ARG A 457 9.64 23.34 7.80
N GLU A 458 10.73 23.47 8.53
CA GLU A 458 11.77 24.45 8.24
C GLU A 458 12.47 24.11 6.92
N ALA A 459 12.91 22.86 6.78
CA ALA A 459 13.53 22.37 5.55
C ALA A 459 12.57 22.49 4.34
N ALA A 460 11.29 22.13 4.49
CA ALA A 460 10.27 22.35 3.44
C ALA A 460 10.03 23.83 3.08
N ARG A 461 10.31 24.79 3.98
CA ARG A 461 10.19 26.24 3.72
C ARG A 461 11.40 26.80 2.97
N ASN A 462 12.59 26.30 3.29
CA ASN A 462 13.84 26.74 2.68
C ASN A 462 13.94 26.27 1.22
N GLY A 463 13.20 25.21 0.86
CA GLY A 463 13.11 24.74 -0.52
C GLY A 463 14.42 24.13 -1.01
N GLU A 464 15.22 23.63 -0.06
CA GLU A 464 16.39 22.82 -0.30
C GLU A 464 15.90 21.48 -0.86
N ASP A 465 16.56 20.99 -1.92
CA ASP A 465 16.36 19.62 -2.39
C ASP A 465 16.71 18.71 -1.21
N HIS A 466 15.67 18.16 -0.57
CA HIS A 466 15.81 17.41 0.67
C HIS A 466 16.80 16.26 0.50
N ASN A 467 18.01 16.45 1.02
CA ASN A 467 18.86 15.33 1.40
C ASN A 467 18.56 15.05 2.86
N SER A 468 17.49 14.28 3.14
CA SER A 468 17.02 14.00 4.50
C SER A 468 18.12 13.47 5.43
N TYR A 469 19.17 12.87 4.86
CA TYR A 469 20.36 12.40 5.56
C TYR A 469 21.26 13.51 6.14
N ALA A 470 21.14 14.76 5.67
CA ALA A 470 21.93 15.89 6.18
C ALA A 470 21.29 16.58 7.40
N ASP A 471 19.96 16.49 7.53
CA ASP A 471 19.19 17.33 8.46
C ASP A 471 18.67 16.59 9.70
N GLY A 472 18.80 15.25 9.76
CA GLY A 472 18.42 14.44 10.91
C GLY A 472 17.99 13.01 10.59
N TYR A 473 17.27 12.39 11.54
CA TYR A 473 16.70 11.05 11.43
C TYR A 473 15.28 11.10 10.86
N ASP A 474 15.07 10.62 9.63
CA ASP A 474 13.75 10.53 9.00
C ASP A 474 12.96 9.30 9.47
N VAL A 475 11.97 9.53 10.32
CA VAL A 475 11.14 8.48 10.90
C VAL A 475 9.67 8.74 10.64
N THR A 476 8.90 7.65 10.48
CA THR A 476 7.44 7.76 10.60
C THR A 476 7.04 7.52 12.05
N ILE A 477 6.31 8.45 12.65
CA ILE A 477 5.70 8.26 13.98
C ILE A 477 4.23 7.89 13.86
N LEU A 478 3.76 7.05 14.78
CA LEU A 478 2.38 6.62 14.92
C LEU A 478 1.84 7.01 16.28
N TYR A 479 0.72 7.74 16.30
CA TYR A 479 -0.13 7.91 17.48
C TYR A 479 -1.35 6.99 17.39
N ARG A 480 -1.49 6.07 18.35
CA ARG A 480 -2.71 5.27 18.54
C ARG A 480 -3.62 6.03 19.50
N MET A 481 -4.76 6.49 19.02
CA MET A 481 -5.71 7.25 19.83
C MET A 481 -6.65 6.31 20.57
N LYS A 482 -7.08 6.67 21.79
CA LYS A 482 -8.08 5.93 22.58
C LYS A 482 -9.43 5.74 21.86
N SER A 483 -9.69 6.51 20.80
CA SER A 483 -10.86 6.36 19.93
C SER A 483 -10.72 5.22 18.90
N GLY A 484 -9.57 4.53 18.84
CA GLY A 484 -9.22 3.55 17.82
C GLY A 484 -8.74 4.15 16.49
N ARG A 485 -8.43 5.45 16.44
CA ARG A 485 -7.88 6.12 15.25
C ARG A 485 -6.35 6.10 15.31
N ASN A 486 -5.71 5.75 14.20
CA ASN A 486 -4.26 5.90 14.03
C ASN A 486 -3.94 7.20 13.29
N ILE A 487 -2.88 7.89 13.72
CA ILE A 487 -2.38 9.12 13.09
C ILE A 487 -0.89 8.93 12.82
N TYR A 488 -0.50 9.01 11.55
CA TYR A 488 0.88 8.86 11.09
C TYR A 488 1.46 10.22 10.70
N ARG A 489 2.75 10.44 10.97
CA ARG A 489 3.52 11.62 10.52
C ARG A 489 4.92 11.19 10.12
N SER A 490 5.44 11.67 8.99
CA SER A 490 6.88 11.60 8.71
C SER A 490 7.51 12.83 9.33
N ILE A 491 8.61 12.65 10.04
CA ILE A 491 9.32 13.73 10.73
C ILE A 491 10.83 13.50 10.60
N VAL A 492 11.61 14.57 10.64
CA VAL A 492 13.07 14.52 10.62
C VAL A 492 13.58 15.00 11.97
N ILE A 493 13.90 14.07 12.87
CA ILE A 493 14.42 14.41 14.21
C ILE A 493 15.85 14.94 14.04
N PRO A 494 16.17 16.18 14.46
CA PRO A 494 17.48 16.76 14.21
C PRO A 494 18.59 16.01 14.98
N PHE A 495 19.80 15.94 14.43
CA PHE A 495 20.95 15.24 15.05
C PHE A 495 21.37 15.85 16.39
N ASP A 496 21.14 17.15 16.59
CA ASP A 496 21.46 17.88 17.81
C ASP A 496 20.39 17.75 18.92
N VAL A 497 19.40 16.87 18.74
CA VAL A 497 18.39 16.56 19.76
C VAL A 497 19.05 16.14 21.08
N ASP A 498 18.47 16.59 22.19
CA ASP A 498 18.93 16.25 23.54
C ASP A 498 18.95 14.71 23.72
N PRO A 499 20.14 14.10 23.91
CA PRO A 499 20.26 12.67 24.08
C PRO A 499 19.50 12.14 25.31
N GLU A 500 19.39 12.93 26.40
CA GLU A 500 18.61 12.51 27.57
C GLU A 500 17.10 12.43 27.27
N LEU A 501 16.59 13.32 26.40
CA LEU A 501 15.19 13.28 25.97
C LEU A 501 14.93 12.04 25.09
N MET A 502 15.85 11.75 24.17
CA MET A 502 15.74 10.58 23.30
C MET A 502 15.79 9.27 24.10
N ASP A 503 16.69 9.15 25.06
CA ASP A 503 16.83 7.95 25.90
C ASP A 503 15.57 7.64 26.72
N LYS A 504 14.81 8.66 27.16
CA LYS A 504 13.51 8.44 27.86
C LYS A 504 12.48 7.68 27.03
N VAL A 505 12.68 7.59 25.72
CA VAL A 505 11.82 6.85 24.79
C VAL A 505 12.57 5.66 24.21
N LEU A 506 13.77 5.85 23.67
CA LEU A 506 14.52 4.84 22.93
C LEU A 506 15.19 3.78 23.82
N ALA A 507 15.45 4.08 25.09
CA ALA A 507 15.94 3.08 26.05
C ALA A 507 14.80 2.38 26.83
N SER A 508 13.54 2.65 26.47
CA SER A 508 12.37 2.00 27.11
C SER A 508 12.17 0.57 26.61
N ASP A 509 11.70 -0.31 27.50
CA ASP A 509 11.29 -1.68 27.16
C ASP A 509 10.31 -1.69 25.96
N GLU A 510 9.39 -0.72 25.90
CA GLU A 510 8.40 -0.64 24.83
C GLU A 510 9.02 -0.35 23.47
N TYR A 511 10.07 0.47 23.41
CA TYR A 511 10.83 0.70 22.17
C TYR A 511 11.71 -0.49 21.83
N LEU A 512 12.54 -0.97 22.77
CA LEU A 512 13.50 -2.04 22.53
C LEU A 512 12.79 -3.32 22.06
N LYS A 513 11.77 -3.78 22.79
CA LYS A 513 11.03 -4.98 22.40
C LYS A 513 10.25 -4.77 21.10
N GLY A 514 9.76 -3.55 20.87
CA GLY A 514 8.98 -3.23 19.67
C GLY A 514 9.80 -3.02 18.40
N ARG A 515 11.09 -2.66 18.50
CA ARG A 515 11.99 -2.34 17.37
C ARG A 515 12.82 -3.54 16.90
N PHE A 516 13.25 -4.39 17.83
CA PHE A 516 14.17 -5.49 17.53
C PHE A 516 13.39 -6.81 17.36
N ASP A 517 13.45 -7.38 16.16
CA ASP A 517 12.68 -8.58 15.82
C ASP A 517 13.05 -9.80 16.65
N VAL A 518 14.25 -9.83 17.25
CA VAL A 518 14.67 -10.89 18.18
C VAL A 518 13.67 -11.09 19.31
N PHE A 519 12.84 -10.10 19.70
CA PHE A 519 11.81 -10.29 20.75
C PHE A 519 10.51 -10.97 20.26
N PHE A 520 10.35 -11.15 18.95
CA PHE A 520 9.18 -11.74 18.29
C PHE A 520 9.58 -12.73 17.17
N ASP A 521 10.62 -13.52 17.41
CA ASP A 521 11.33 -14.35 16.43
C ASP A 521 10.98 -15.86 16.47
N ASP A 522 9.87 -16.24 17.10
CA ASP A 522 9.49 -17.66 17.27
C ASP A 522 9.45 -18.43 15.93
N GLU A 523 8.92 -17.81 14.87
CA GLU A 523 8.89 -18.41 13.52
C GLU A 523 10.30 -18.56 12.94
N LEU A 524 11.19 -17.59 13.21
CA LEU A 524 12.58 -17.63 12.75
C LEU A 524 13.37 -18.71 13.49
N ARG A 525 13.20 -18.84 14.80
CA ARG A 525 13.78 -19.94 15.60
C ARG A 525 13.34 -21.31 15.08
N ALA A 526 12.05 -21.48 14.79
CA ALA A 526 11.53 -22.72 14.23
C ALA A 526 12.06 -23.01 12.82
N SER A 527 12.20 -21.99 11.96
CA SER A 527 12.80 -22.13 10.62
C SER A 527 14.27 -22.55 10.71
N ASP A 528 15.02 -21.93 11.62
CA ASP A 528 16.43 -22.23 11.85
C ASP A 528 16.65 -23.66 12.33
N GLU A 529 15.83 -24.13 13.29
CA GLU A 529 15.88 -25.50 13.80
C GLU A 529 15.58 -26.51 12.69
N PHE A 530 14.55 -26.26 11.89
CA PHE A 530 14.14 -27.15 10.80
C PHE A 530 15.22 -27.32 9.73
N ASN A 531 16.00 -26.25 9.45
CA ASN A 531 17.06 -26.24 8.45
C ASN A 531 18.44 -25.90 9.03
N SER A 532 18.79 -26.49 10.16
CA SER A 532 20.04 -26.21 10.89
C SER A 532 21.33 -26.45 10.08
N LYS A 533 21.26 -27.17 8.95
CA LYS A 533 22.40 -27.47 8.08
C LYS A 533 22.72 -26.37 7.08
N ASN A 534 21.77 -25.48 6.79
CA ASN A 534 21.92 -24.39 5.83
C ASN A 534 22.23 -23.05 6.50
N ARG A 535 22.27 -23.02 7.84
CA ARG A 535 22.62 -21.82 8.60
C ARG A 535 24.08 -21.46 8.38
N ILE A 536 24.30 -20.17 8.14
CA ILE A 536 25.62 -19.56 8.11
C ILE A 536 25.59 -18.33 9.01
N VAL A 537 26.51 -18.27 9.96
CA VAL A 537 26.79 -17.08 10.76
C VAL A 537 28.19 -16.61 10.42
N ARG A 538 28.32 -15.39 9.90
CA ARG A 538 29.61 -14.74 9.68
C ARG A 538 29.78 -13.61 10.66
N TYR A 539 30.99 -13.44 11.18
CA TYR A 539 31.36 -12.23 11.90
C TYR A 539 32.42 -11.49 11.08
N ASN A 540 32.07 -10.27 10.69
CA ASN A 540 32.86 -9.42 9.83
C ASN A 540 33.51 -8.30 10.65
N THR A 541 34.82 -8.17 10.48
CA THR A 541 35.65 -7.07 11.02
C THR A 541 36.52 -6.52 9.90
N ILE A 542 37.30 -5.45 10.13
CA ILE A 542 38.26 -4.99 9.12
C ILE A 542 39.33 -6.03 8.77
N ASN A 543 39.71 -6.82 9.76
CA ASN A 543 40.83 -7.74 9.66
C ASN A 543 40.48 -9.03 8.93
N GLU A 544 39.29 -9.56 9.19
CA GLU A 544 38.88 -10.88 8.69
C GLU A 544 37.38 -11.10 8.81
N THR A 545 36.91 -12.14 8.13
CA THR A 545 35.58 -12.73 8.26
C THR A 545 35.72 -14.14 8.83
N LEU A 546 35.11 -14.39 9.99
CA LEU A 546 35.06 -15.72 10.61
C LEU A 546 33.67 -16.31 10.42
N ILE A 547 33.59 -17.61 10.12
CA ILE A 547 32.33 -18.28 9.75
C ILE A 547 32.08 -19.46 10.70
N SER A 548 30.84 -19.58 11.16
CA SER A 548 30.32 -20.75 11.87
C SER A 548 29.02 -21.21 11.25
N THR A 549 28.87 -22.52 11.13
CA THR A 549 27.60 -23.19 10.81
C THR A 549 26.99 -23.87 12.05
N GLU A 550 27.70 -23.87 13.19
CA GLU A 550 27.28 -24.55 14.42
C GLU A 550 26.46 -23.64 15.35
N LEU A 551 26.88 -22.38 15.54
CA LEU A 551 26.17 -21.38 16.34
C LEU A 551 24.70 -21.27 15.92
N SER A 552 23.77 -21.66 16.81
CA SER A 552 22.34 -21.61 16.57
C SER A 552 21.77 -20.19 16.59
N TYR A 553 20.69 -19.96 15.83
CA TYR A 553 19.97 -18.68 15.91
C TYR A 553 19.35 -18.47 17.30
N GLU A 554 18.87 -19.55 17.93
CA GLU A 554 18.30 -19.49 19.28
C GLU A 554 19.28 -18.91 20.30
N GLU A 555 20.52 -19.44 20.36
CA GLU A 555 21.56 -18.92 21.25
C GLU A 555 21.97 -17.49 20.89
N LEU A 556 22.07 -17.17 19.60
CA LEU A 556 22.41 -15.82 19.13
C LEU A 556 21.35 -14.80 19.54
N SER A 557 20.08 -15.12 19.29
CA SER A 557 18.94 -14.28 19.65
C SER A 557 18.82 -14.10 21.16
N ASP A 558 19.03 -15.14 21.96
CA ASP A 558 19.03 -15.02 23.43
C ASP A 558 20.15 -14.09 23.94
N ALA A 559 21.37 -14.21 23.41
CA ALA A 559 22.46 -13.33 23.76
C ALA A 559 22.20 -11.87 23.36
N LEU A 560 21.68 -11.66 22.14
CA LEU A 560 21.33 -10.33 21.64
C LEU A 560 20.21 -9.68 22.47
N ARG A 561 19.16 -10.43 22.85
CA ARG A 561 18.09 -9.92 23.71
C ARG A 561 18.64 -9.38 25.03
N GLU A 562 19.56 -10.09 25.67
CA GLU A 562 20.18 -9.64 26.92
C GLU A 562 21.04 -8.38 26.70
N ASP A 563 21.84 -8.34 25.64
CA ASP A 563 22.71 -7.20 25.35
C ASP A 563 21.90 -5.95 24.95
N ILE A 564 20.83 -6.11 24.15
CA ILE A 564 19.94 -4.99 23.76
C ILE A 564 19.26 -4.39 24.99
N LEU A 565 18.70 -5.21 25.89
CA LEU A 565 17.99 -4.72 27.08
C LEU A 565 18.91 -3.95 28.05
N ASN A 566 20.20 -4.26 28.08
CA ASN A 566 21.14 -3.68 29.05
C ASN A 566 22.12 -2.68 28.44
N GLY A 567 22.35 -2.73 27.13
CA GLY A 567 23.39 -1.98 26.43
C GLY A 567 22.87 -1.01 25.38
N PHE A 568 21.59 -1.07 24.97
CA PHE A 568 21.05 -0.14 23.99
C PHE A 568 20.55 1.15 24.63
N SER A 569 21.07 2.29 24.17
CA SER A 569 20.50 3.61 24.37
C SER A 569 20.85 4.52 23.18
N TYR A 570 20.05 5.56 22.95
CA TYR A 570 20.35 6.54 21.91
C TYR A 570 21.70 7.22 22.15
N SER A 571 21.97 7.64 23.40
CA SER A 571 23.25 8.26 23.74
C SER A 571 24.44 7.38 23.38
N TYR A 572 24.33 6.07 23.63
CA TYR A 572 25.40 5.14 23.30
C TYR A 572 25.53 4.95 21.79
N MET A 573 24.43 4.66 21.09
CA MET A 573 24.42 4.37 19.64
C MET A 573 24.82 5.56 18.77
N ARG A 574 24.53 6.79 19.22
CA ARG A 574 24.92 8.01 18.52
C ARG A 574 26.45 8.20 18.53
N ASP A 575 27.06 7.94 19.68
CA ASP A 575 28.46 8.34 19.96
C ASP A 575 29.46 7.18 19.83
N HIS A 576 29.00 5.92 19.82
CA HIS A 576 29.85 4.74 19.67
C HIS A 576 29.65 4.08 18.32
N ARG A 577 30.72 3.50 17.78
CA ARG A 577 30.71 2.75 16.51
C ARG A 577 30.68 1.25 16.79
N PRO A 578 30.09 0.44 15.90
CA PRO A 578 30.16 -1.02 15.99
C PRO A 578 31.62 -1.49 15.85
N ILE A 579 31.98 -2.53 16.60
CA ILE A 579 33.31 -3.17 16.55
C ILE A 579 33.38 -4.30 15.49
N GLY A 580 32.23 -4.64 14.91
CA GLY A 580 32.05 -5.63 13.85
C GLY A 580 30.57 -5.85 13.55
N CYS A 581 30.27 -6.75 12.63
CA CYS A 581 28.90 -7.10 12.26
C CYS A 581 28.72 -8.60 12.15
N ILE A 582 27.62 -9.11 12.69
CA ILE A 582 27.17 -10.48 12.47
C ILE A 582 26.27 -10.49 11.24
N GLU A 583 26.67 -11.25 10.23
CA GLU A 583 25.79 -11.65 9.14
C GLU A 583 25.19 -13.02 9.45
N TYR A 584 23.89 -13.09 9.65
CA TYR A 584 23.16 -14.33 9.77
C TYR A 584 22.45 -14.63 8.46
N SER A 585 22.54 -15.87 7.96
CA SER A 585 21.70 -16.31 6.85
C SER A 585 21.24 -17.76 7.02
N ASN A 586 20.00 -18.05 6.63
CA ASN A 586 19.46 -19.41 6.59
C ASN A 586 18.51 -19.55 5.39
N ASP A 587 18.82 -20.48 4.49
CA ASP A 587 17.93 -20.85 3.37
C ASP A 587 17.03 -22.02 3.80
N GLY A 588 15.99 -21.65 4.55
CA GLY A 588 15.15 -22.54 5.34
C GLY A 588 13.74 -22.75 4.77
N LEU A 589 12.73 -22.75 5.64
CA LEU A 589 11.33 -22.57 5.20
C LEU A 589 11.13 -21.18 4.57
N TYR A 590 11.94 -20.24 5.06
CA TYR A 590 12.12 -18.88 4.58
C TYR A 590 13.60 -18.70 4.27
N TYR A 591 13.92 -17.94 3.23
CA TYR A 591 15.27 -17.41 3.07
C TYR A 591 15.39 -16.21 4.01
N VAL A 592 16.30 -16.28 4.97
CA VAL A 592 16.49 -15.23 5.96
C VAL A 592 17.91 -14.73 5.87
N ASP A 593 18.07 -13.41 5.90
CA ASP A 593 19.33 -12.73 6.01
C ASP A 593 19.24 -11.60 7.04
N ALA A 594 20.28 -11.37 7.82
CA ALA A 594 20.31 -10.32 8.83
C ALA A 594 21.71 -9.75 9.00
N ASN A 595 21.78 -8.44 9.20
CA ASN A 595 23.01 -7.71 9.49
C ASN A 595 22.87 -7.07 10.87
N ILE A 596 23.64 -7.59 11.83
CA ILE A 596 23.51 -7.23 13.24
C ILE A 596 24.80 -6.54 13.69
N PRO A 597 24.78 -5.21 13.92
CA PRO A 597 25.96 -4.50 14.40
C PRO A 597 26.30 -4.93 15.83
N VAL A 598 27.56 -5.27 16.07
CA VAL A 598 28.06 -5.67 17.38
C VAL A 598 28.81 -4.50 18.00
N TYR A 599 28.39 -4.10 19.20
CA TYR A 599 29.03 -3.05 19.98
C TYR A 599 29.91 -3.62 21.10
N GLU A 600 30.86 -2.83 21.60
CA GLU A 600 31.77 -3.24 22.67
C GLU A 600 31.03 -3.69 23.94
N ASN A 601 29.88 -3.08 24.23
CA ASN A 601 29.05 -3.41 25.38
C ASN A 601 28.15 -4.65 25.19
N TYR A 602 28.21 -5.35 24.05
CA TYR A 602 27.45 -6.59 23.79
C TYR A 602 28.18 -7.81 24.36
N GLU A 603 28.34 -7.82 25.68
CA GLU A 603 29.18 -8.79 26.39
C GLU A 603 28.72 -10.24 26.16
N LYS A 604 27.41 -10.51 26.10
CA LYS A 604 26.86 -11.86 25.93
C LYS A 604 27.09 -12.37 24.52
N THR A 605 26.83 -11.54 23.53
CA THR A 605 27.02 -11.85 22.11
C THR A 605 28.50 -12.07 21.82
N ILE A 606 29.39 -11.23 22.36
CA ILE A 606 30.85 -11.41 22.26
C ILE A 606 31.30 -12.71 22.92
N ALA A 607 30.81 -13.03 24.12
CA ALA A 607 31.14 -14.27 24.81
C ALA A 607 30.67 -15.52 24.02
N LEU A 608 29.49 -15.44 23.40
CA LEU A 608 28.95 -16.49 22.54
C LEU A 608 29.79 -16.70 21.29
N MET A 609 30.17 -15.62 20.60
CA MET A 609 31.06 -15.69 19.44
C MET A 609 32.44 -16.28 19.79
N LYS A 610 32.99 -15.93 20.97
CA LYS A 610 34.24 -16.54 21.49
C LYS A 610 34.09 -18.04 21.75
N LYS A 611 32.96 -18.48 22.33
CA LYS A 611 32.65 -19.91 22.56
C LYS A 611 32.70 -20.73 21.25
N TYR A 612 32.18 -20.16 20.16
CA TYR A 612 32.15 -20.81 18.84
C TYR A 612 33.38 -20.50 17.97
N GLY A 613 34.37 -19.76 18.48
CA GLY A 613 35.61 -19.47 17.76
C GLY A 613 35.44 -18.52 16.57
N ILE A 614 34.38 -17.71 16.54
CA ILE A 614 34.07 -16.77 15.44
C ILE A 614 34.26 -15.30 15.82
N TYR A 615 34.87 -15.00 16.97
CA TYR A 615 35.17 -13.63 17.36
C TYR A 615 36.61 -13.25 17.00
N SER A 616 36.78 -12.20 16.21
CA SER A 616 38.03 -11.45 16.03
C SER A 616 37.90 -10.09 16.72
N GLY A 617 38.95 -9.63 17.40
CA GLY A 617 38.94 -8.30 18.01
C GLY A 617 38.87 -7.18 16.95
N SER A 618 38.57 -5.96 17.40
CA SER A 618 38.55 -4.76 16.54
C SER A 618 39.93 -4.11 16.34
N GLU A 619 40.98 -4.58 17.02
CA GLU A 619 42.34 -4.07 16.86
C GLU A 619 42.86 -4.33 15.45
N LEU A 620 43.29 -3.29 14.75
CA LEU A 620 43.79 -3.38 13.37
C LEU A 620 45.04 -4.26 13.26
N ASP A 621 45.00 -5.26 12.38
CA ASP A 621 46.13 -6.08 11.99
C ASP A 621 46.50 -5.81 10.52
N ILE A 622 47.47 -4.90 10.33
CA ILE A 622 47.93 -4.48 9.00
C ILE A 622 48.43 -5.67 8.17
N SER A 623 48.94 -6.74 8.82
CA SER A 623 49.43 -7.91 8.09
C SER A 623 48.33 -8.70 7.36
N LYS A 624 47.06 -8.45 7.70
CA LYS A 624 45.90 -9.04 7.04
C LYS A 624 45.34 -8.17 5.91
N ILE A 625 45.87 -6.97 5.70
CA ILE A 625 45.41 -6.03 4.67
C ILE A 625 46.40 -6.00 3.52
N LYS A 626 45.93 -6.33 2.31
CA LYS A 626 46.74 -6.37 1.09
C LYS A 626 46.84 -5.00 0.42
N SER A 627 45.70 -4.31 0.30
CA SER A 627 45.60 -2.99 -0.32
C SER A 627 44.32 -2.29 0.07
N ILE A 628 44.33 -0.95 -0.01
CA ILE A 628 43.13 -0.11 0.14
C ILE A 628 42.96 0.70 -1.14
N GLU A 629 41.79 0.61 -1.77
CA GLU A 629 41.40 1.50 -2.85
C GLU A 629 40.51 2.62 -2.29
N ILE A 630 40.85 3.87 -2.56
CA ILE A 630 40.03 5.02 -2.21
C ILE A 630 39.57 5.70 -3.49
N THR A 631 38.26 5.85 -3.64
CA THR A 631 37.61 6.59 -4.72
C THR A 631 37.09 7.93 -4.19
N ASN A 632 37.57 9.03 -4.76
CA ASN A 632 37.01 10.37 -4.54
C ASN A 632 35.99 10.66 -5.64
N TYR A 633 34.72 10.84 -5.27
CA TYR A 633 33.65 11.17 -6.20
C TYR A 633 33.62 12.65 -6.61
N TYR A 634 34.28 13.51 -5.84
CA TYR A 634 34.28 14.96 -6.06
C TYR A 634 35.71 15.56 -6.07
N PRO A 635 36.63 15.07 -6.93
CA PRO A 635 37.98 15.62 -7.03
C PRO A 635 37.98 17.13 -7.29
N GLY A 636 38.82 17.86 -6.55
CA GLY A 636 38.98 19.31 -6.63
C GLY A 636 37.95 20.12 -5.84
N TYR A 637 36.99 19.46 -5.19
CA TYR A 637 36.00 20.09 -4.31
C TYR A 637 36.14 19.61 -2.88
N ASP A 638 35.71 20.45 -1.94
CA ASP A 638 35.58 20.09 -0.53
C ASP A 638 34.10 20.05 -0.17
N MET A 639 33.55 18.85 -0.09
CA MET A 639 32.12 18.63 0.17
C MET A 639 31.72 18.92 1.63
N SER A 640 32.65 19.33 2.50
CA SER A 640 32.32 19.83 3.83
C SER A 640 31.82 21.28 3.82
N VAL A 641 32.12 22.03 2.76
CA VAL A 641 31.80 23.46 2.62
C VAL A 641 31.18 23.83 1.27
N THR A 642 31.29 22.96 0.27
CA THR A 642 30.78 23.19 -1.08
C THR A 642 29.35 22.67 -1.19
N ASP A 643 28.42 23.50 -1.68
CA ASP A 643 27.06 23.06 -2.00
C ASP A 643 27.10 22.10 -3.21
N TYR A 644 26.40 20.97 -3.10
CA TYR A 644 26.33 19.96 -4.15
C TYR A 644 25.90 20.54 -5.51
N ASN A 645 25.05 21.57 -5.49
CA ASN A 645 24.58 22.26 -6.70
C ASN A 645 25.66 23.09 -7.41
N GLU A 646 26.76 23.39 -6.73
CA GLU A 646 27.92 24.09 -7.31
C GLU A 646 28.89 23.13 -8.01
N VAL A 647 28.74 21.82 -7.77
CA VAL A 647 29.60 20.78 -8.36
C VAL A 647 29.05 20.34 -9.72
N PRO A 648 29.89 20.27 -10.77
CA PRO A 648 29.48 19.74 -12.08
C PRO A 648 28.95 18.30 -11.98
N SER A 649 27.81 18.03 -12.61
CA SER A 649 27.18 16.69 -12.59
C SER A 649 27.95 15.62 -13.38
N ASP A 650 28.93 16.02 -14.20
CA ASP A 650 29.73 15.19 -15.10
C ASP A 650 31.18 15.03 -14.62
N LEU A 651 31.40 15.08 -13.30
CA LEU A 651 32.72 14.89 -12.72
C LEU A 651 33.15 13.41 -12.77
N ASP A 652 34.35 13.15 -13.29
CA ASP A 652 34.96 11.82 -13.25
C ASP A 652 35.53 11.56 -11.84
N SER A 653 35.20 10.41 -11.24
CA SER A 653 35.77 10.00 -9.96
C SER A 653 37.24 9.57 -10.11
N VAL A 654 38.06 9.85 -9.09
CA VAL A 654 39.48 9.44 -9.05
C VAL A 654 39.69 8.34 -8.02
N SER A 655 40.19 7.17 -8.46
CA SER A 655 40.58 6.06 -7.57
C SER A 655 42.09 5.98 -7.40
N VAL A 656 42.56 5.80 -6.16
CA VAL A 656 43.98 5.58 -5.81
C VAL A 656 44.09 4.32 -4.95
N ILE A 657 45.09 3.48 -5.24
CA ILE A 657 45.36 2.24 -4.49
C ILE A 657 46.60 2.41 -3.61
N TYR A 658 46.44 2.20 -2.31
CA TYR A 658 47.50 2.23 -1.31
C TYR A 658 47.94 0.80 -0.97
N THR A 659 49.26 0.59 -0.94
CA THR A 659 49.90 -0.68 -0.56
C THR A 659 51.01 -0.49 0.48
N ASP A 660 51.32 0.76 0.84
CA ASP A 660 52.30 1.07 1.88
C ASP A 660 51.69 0.84 3.28
N PRO A 661 52.35 0.06 4.16
CA PRO A 661 51.81 -0.27 5.47
C PRO A 661 51.53 0.94 6.38
N GLU A 662 52.33 2.01 6.31
CA GLU A 662 52.12 3.20 7.14
C GLU A 662 50.93 4.02 6.63
N GLN A 663 50.79 4.16 5.30
CA GLN A 663 49.61 4.79 4.70
C GLN A 663 48.33 4.01 5.00
N ILE A 664 48.37 2.68 4.87
CA ILE A 664 47.25 1.79 5.18
C ILE A 664 46.82 1.95 6.65
N LYS A 665 47.79 2.00 7.56
CA LYS A 665 47.52 2.20 8.99
C LYS A 665 46.80 3.52 9.25
N GLU A 666 47.31 4.62 8.71
CA GLU A 666 46.72 5.96 8.90
C GLU A 666 45.29 6.05 8.32
N ILE A 667 45.05 5.40 7.16
CA ILE A 667 43.71 5.29 6.58
C ILE A 667 42.78 4.48 7.48
N CYS A 668 43.19 3.29 7.92
CA CYS A 668 42.34 2.43 8.75
C CYS A 668 42.06 3.00 10.14
N GLU A 669 42.96 3.82 10.70
CA GLU A 669 42.73 4.52 11.98
C GLU A 669 41.70 5.66 11.87
N THR A 670 41.44 6.15 10.65
CA THR A 670 40.52 7.27 10.38
C THR A 670 39.25 6.86 9.63
N ALA A 671 39.22 5.65 9.06
CA ALA A 671 38.10 5.09 8.31
C ALA A 671 37.21 4.21 9.19
N TYR A 672 35.90 4.20 8.92
CA TYR A 672 34.92 3.38 9.65
C TYR A 672 33.98 2.64 8.69
N PHE A 673 33.48 1.48 9.14
CA PHE A 673 32.40 0.78 8.44
C PHE A 673 31.11 1.56 8.49
N ASN A 674 30.59 1.91 7.33
CA ASN A 674 29.27 2.53 7.22
C ASN A 674 28.14 1.50 7.11
N ASP A 675 28.41 0.38 6.41
CA ASP A 675 27.44 -0.71 6.20
C ASP A 675 26.89 -1.32 7.50
N PHE A 676 27.54 -1.03 8.63
CA PHE A 676 27.20 -1.57 9.95
C PHE A 676 26.71 -0.50 10.94
N LEU A 677 26.57 0.77 10.54
CA LEU A 677 26.10 1.80 11.48
C LEU A 677 24.65 1.54 11.89
N ASN A 678 24.38 1.67 13.19
CA ASN A 678 23.01 1.71 13.68
C ASN A 678 22.30 2.96 13.12
N TYR A 679 20.99 2.85 12.90
CA TYR A 679 20.15 3.94 12.41
C TYR A 679 20.32 5.26 13.21
N TRP A 680 20.48 5.18 14.53
CA TRP A 680 20.66 6.34 15.42
C TRP A 680 22.08 6.88 15.49
N SER A 681 23.01 6.38 14.68
CA SER A 681 24.35 6.95 14.54
C SER A 681 24.29 8.38 14.03
N ASP A 682 25.22 9.24 14.45
CA ASP A 682 25.33 10.59 13.90
C ASP A 682 25.93 10.53 12.47
N HIS A 683 25.07 10.60 11.47
CA HIS A 683 25.42 10.52 10.05
C HIS A 683 25.91 11.84 9.47
N SER A 684 25.67 12.99 10.12
CA SER A 684 26.13 14.28 9.61
C SER A 684 27.66 14.42 9.63
N LYS A 685 28.34 13.54 10.37
CA LYS A 685 29.80 13.47 10.41
C LYS A 685 30.38 12.73 9.21
N LEU A 686 29.60 11.89 8.52
CA LEU A 686 30.12 11.01 7.47
C LEU A 686 30.41 11.79 6.18
N CYS A 687 31.63 11.62 5.67
CA CYS A 687 32.07 12.24 4.43
C CYS A 687 31.70 11.35 3.23
N GLY A 688 30.60 11.67 2.56
CA GLY A 688 30.15 10.98 1.34
C GLY A 688 31.05 11.19 0.11
N GLN A 689 32.12 11.99 0.22
CA GLN A 689 33.05 12.28 -0.88
C GLN A 689 33.97 11.09 -1.22
N TYR A 690 34.28 10.26 -0.24
CA TYR A 690 35.25 9.17 -0.38
C TYR A 690 34.59 7.82 -0.13
N SER A 691 34.81 6.87 -1.04
CA SER A 691 34.53 5.45 -0.81
C SER A 691 35.86 4.72 -0.62
N ILE A 692 35.96 3.91 0.42
CA ILE A 692 37.15 3.15 0.77
C ILE A 692 36.81 1.66 0.63
N VAL A 693 37.59 0.94 -0.15
CA VAL A 693 37.46 -0.51 -0.35
C VAL A 693 38.72 -1.20 0.16
N VAL A 694 38.55 -1.98 1.23
CA VAL A 694 39.64 -2.77 1.82
C VAL A 694 39.71 -4.13 1.13
N THR A 695 40.89 -4.49 0.61
CA THR A 695 41.20 -5.85 0.12
C THR A 695 42.09 -6.56 1.12
N ARG A 696 41.64 -7.71 1.64
CA ARG A 696 42.41 -8.49 2.61
C ARG A 696 43.40 -9.44 1.93
N GLU A 697 44.38 -9.90 2.70
CA GLU A 697 45.32 -10.92 2.25
C GLU A 697 44.60 -12.24 1.94
N GLY A 698 44.85 -12.79 0.74
CA GLY A 698 44.17 -14.00 0.25
C GLY A 698 42.84 -13.76 -0.48
N GLU A 699 42.28 -12.55 -0.47
CA GLU A 699 41.10 -12.18 -1.25
C GLU A 699 41.47 -11.72 -2.68
N ILE A 700 40.59 -11.99 -3.64
CA ILE A 700 40.71 -11.54 -5.04
C ILE A 700 39.84 -10.28 -5.19
N PRO A 701 40.38 -9.14 -5.66
CA PRO A 701 39.57 -7.96 -5.92
C PRO A 701 38.52 -8.24 -7.00
N ASN A 702 37.26 -7.89 -6.73
CA ASN A 702 36.14 -7.89 -7.68
C ASN A 702 35.84 -9.23 -8.38
N SER A 703 35.00 -10.07 -7.77
CA SER A 703 34.13 -10.95 -8.55
C SER A 703 32.78 -10.27 -8.76
N ASP A 704 32.44 -10.04 -10.03
CA ASP A 704 31.13 -9.58 -10.50
C ASP A 704 29.99 -10.23 -9.69
N TYR A 705 29.14 -9.38 -9.12
CA TYR A 705 28.01 -9.68 -8.23
C TYR A 705 28.39 -10.06 -6.80
N GLY A 706 28.52 -9.01 -5.97
CA GLY A 706 28.24 -9.03 -4.54
C GLY A 706 29.08 -10.02 -3.74
N SER A 707 30.30 -9.64 -3.37
CA SER A 707 30.86 -10.04 -2.08
C SER A 707 32.26 -9.45 -1.77
N TYR A 708 32.41 -9.00 -0.52
CA TYR A 708 33.63 -8.78 0.28
C TYR A 708 34.53 -7.55 0.04
N GLY A 709 34.17 -6.61 -0.84
CA GLY A 709 34.71 -5.26 -0.74
C GLY A 709 34.06 -4.56 0.45
N GLN A 710 34.79 -4.40 1.55
CA GLN A 710 34.26 -3.80 2.77
C GLN A 710 34.25 -2.27 2.61
N TYR A 711 33.05 -1.68 2.46
CA TYR A 711 32.90 -0.23 2.24
C TYR A 711 33.10 0.53 3.54
N MET A 712 34.09 1.40 3.53
CA MET A 712 34.39 2.30 4.63
C MET A 712 34.34 3.75 4.17
N TYR A 713 34.11 4.65 5.13
CA TYR A 713 34.03 6.08 4.92
C TYR A 713 34.88 6.81 5.95
N PHE A 714 35.31 8.02 5.60
CA PHE A 714 35.88 8.96 6.56
C PHE A 714 34.77 9.80 7.19
N ASP A 715 35.05 10.34 8.37
CA ASP A 715 34.30 11.49 8.86
C ASP A 715 34.87 12.80 8.24
N TYR A 716 34.06 13.84 8.18
CA TYR A 716 34.50 15.16 7.74
C TYR A 716 35.64 15.70 8.62
N GLY A 717 36.67 16.25 7.97
CA GLY A 717 37.81 16.87 8.66
C GLY A 717 38.87 15.90 9.19
N ILE A 718 38.72 14.59 8.99
CA ILE A 718 39.70 13.57 9.44
C ILE A 718 40.29 12.73 8.30
N VAL A 719 40.09 13.16 7.04
CA VAL A 719 40.71 12.52 5.87
C VAL A 719 42.23 12.79 5.87
N PRO A 720 43.10 11.77 5.74
CA PRO A 720 44.55 11.97 5.70
C PRO A 720 44.98 12.90 4.55
N GLU A 721 45.91 13.82 4.82
CA GLU A 721 46.31 14.87 3.85
C GLU A 721 46.83 14.28 2.53
N PHE A 722 47.54 13.16 2.58
CA PHE A 722 48.05 12.49 1.38
C PHE A 722 46.92 11.93 0.52
N VAL A 723 45.82 11.45 1.12
CA VAL A 723 44.64 10.97 0.39
C VAL A 723 43.98 12.12 -0.37
N VAL A 724 43.81 13.27 0.28
CA VAL A 724 43.25 14.47 -0.35
C VAL A 724 44.12 14.91 -1.53
N LYS A 725 45.44 14.91 -1.35
CA LYS A 725 46.38 15.33 -2.41
C LYS A 725 46.39 14.36 -3.59
N ASP A 726 46.44 13.06 -3.32
CA ASP A 726 46.61 12.05 -4.36
C ASP A 726 45.34 11.87 -5.20
N THR A 727 44.16 12.11 -4.60
CA THR A 727 42.85 11.98 -5.25
C THR A 727 42.29 13.26 -5.89
N ASN A 728 42.98 14.40 -5.78
CA ASN A 728 42.57 15.69 -6.37
C ASN A 728 43.42 16.11 -7.60
N ASN A 729 44.23 15.21 -8.15
CA ASN A 729 45.17 15.50 -9.25
C ASN A 729 44.54 15.52 -10.64
#